data_AF-A0A7C4QY72-F1
#
_entry.id   AF-A0A7C4QY72-F1
#
_cell.length_a   1.000
_cell.length_b   1.000
_cell.length_c   1.000
_cell.angle_alpha   90.00
_cell.angle_beta   90.00
_cell.angle_gamma   90.00
#
_symmetry.space_group_name_H-M   'P 1'
#
loop_
_entity.id
_entity.type
_entity.pdbx_description
1 polymer ?
#
loop_
_entity_poly.entity_id
_entity_poly.type
_entity_poly.pdbx_seq_one_letter_code
_entity_poly.pdbx_strand_id
1 'polypeptide(L)'
;MPRRLELKPAELRRVCPPARFSFEDTAELPSLDRVIGQERAVQAIEFGLTVRGEGYHVFVSGPEGTGRHTIVRDLVQRFARTRPAPDDWCLVHNFEDEFRPRAVALPAGRGPAFAKTIHRLVEDLKREIPAAFEAEDHRKRIEALKARHAARRQAVFQKIERRAAEWGLRIDSENREFPIVPLLEGRPLSPEEIPGLPEETRAEIDGRVRRMQAELEKAGRLLEASNRRLRAGIERLMNQAVSQLLRRRLAPLRRQYAGRRAVLDHLAALQADIVENFHRFVPAERREEDAEEPSAAGRTPLLPYRVNVLVHRPALRGAPVVYEGHPTYVNLFGRIEKRLSAAGPSADFTRVLAGSLLRANGGYLIVEIEPLLAAPAAWEALKRALLERKADIEDPSEDSSPAVTPLRPEPIPLEVKVILLGTYETFAFLQNFDPRFNKIFRVRADFDEEVERTAETEQLYARFIARVCREEKLLPFDRRAAAAVVEFGQKLAEHQHKLSLRFGVLLGVLQEADHWARAQRARRVSDRHVFRAFREHRFRYSLYEQKVLESFRDGVIRIEVSGERVGQINGLAVYQIGEYAFGRPVRITAEAFLGKAGVINIEREVELSGRTHDKGVLILSGFLGGRFARSHPLNLSISLTFEQHYSEVDGDSASAAELFAILSCLAGVPLRQGIAVTGSVDQKGEIQAIGGVNQKIEGFFDVCRDKGLDGGQGVILPAANVRHLMLRRDVVEAVRRKRFHVWAIRTVEEGIELLTGVRAGRADRRGRYPAGSLFAEIERRLKRFAERGRRFAAGEGGEEA
;
A
#
# COMPACT_ATOMS: atom_id res chain seq x y z
N MET A 1 -50.16 -25.55 16.27
CA MET A 1 -48.70 -25.36 16.35
C MET A 1 -48.11 -24.68 15.11
N PRO A 2 -48.44 -25.03 13.84
CA PRO A 2 -47.80 -24.43 12.65
C PRO A 2 -47.90 -22.90 12.57
N ARG A 3 -49.08 -22.34 12.87
CA ARG A 3 -49.34 -20.88 12.85
C ARG A 3 -48.49 -20.06 13.84
N ARG A 4 -47.89 -20.66 14.86
CA ARG A 4 -47.10 -19.93 15.87
C ARG A 4 -45.66 -19.71 15.43
N LEU A 5 -45.14 -20.57 14.56
CA LEU A 5 -43.77 -20.54 14.05
C LEU A 5 -43.67 -19.79 12.71
N GLU A 6 -44.82 -19.58 12.06
CA GLU A 6 -44.92 -18.91 10.77
C GLU A 6 -44.67 -17.40 10.89
N LEU A 7 -43.77 -16.89 10.06
CA LEU A 7 -43.40 -15.47 10.04
C LEU A 7 -44.42 -14.64 9.26
N LYS A 8 -44.74 -13.45 9.76
CA LYS A 8 -45.59 -12.49 9.05
C LYS A 8 -44.81 -11.82 7.91
N PRO A 9 -45.48 -11.37 6.83
CA PRO A 9 -44.81 -10.65 5.73
C PRO A 9 -43.96 -9.45 6.16
N ALA A 10 -44.33 -8.76 7.25
CA ALA A 10 -43.57 -7.63 7.80
C ALA A 10 -42.25 -8.04 8.47
N GLU A 11 -42.09 -9.30 8.87
CA GLU A 11 -40.88 -9.85 9.49
C GLU A 11 -39.87 -10.35 8.44
N LEU A 12 -40.29 -10.52 7.18
CA LEU A 12 -39.48 -11.07 6.09
C LEU A 12 -38.61 -10.03 5.37
N ARG A 13 -38.94 -8.75 5.56
CA ARG A 13 -38.23 -7.62 4.95
C ARG A 13 -38.60 -6.34 5.67
N ARG A 14 -37.61 -5.53 6.02
CA ARG A 14 -37.85 -4.19 6.54
C ARG A 14 -37.88 -3.16 5.40
N VAL A 15 -39.02 -2.48 5.26
CA VAL A 15 -39.24 -1.42 4.25
C VAL A 15 -38.86 -0.06 4.84
N CYS A 16 -38.26 0.82 4.03
CA CYS A 16 -38.01 2.21 4.41
C CYS A 16 -39.18 3.07 3.90
N PRO A 17 -40.02 3.66 4.77
CA PRO A 17 -41.12 4.49 4.30
C PRO A 17 -40.59 5.83 3.77
N PRO A 18 -40.98 6.28 2.55
CA PRO A 18 -40.51 7.55 1.98
C PRO A 18 -40.83 8.78 2.83
N ALA A 19 -41.85 8.71 3.69
CA ALA A 19 -42.22 9.77 4.64
C ALA A 19 -41.15 10.06 5.71
N ARG A 20 -40.12 9.21 5.84
CA ARG A 20 -38.93 9.46 6.68
C ARG A 20 -38.08 10.63 6.18
N PHE A 21 -38.24 11.00 4.91
CA PHE A 21 -37.49 12.06 4.27
C PHE A 21 -38.39 13.28 4.03
N SER A 22 -37.95 14.44 4.50
CA SER A 22 -38.70 15.69 4.40
C SER A 22 -38.50 16.44 3.07
N PHE A 23 -37.48 16.08 2.28
CA PHE A 23 -37.17 16.70 1.00
C PHE A 23 -38.00 16.13 -0.16
N GLU A 24 -38.16 16.87 -1.25
CA GLU A 24 -38.72 16.30 -2.49
C GLU A 24 -37.68 15.50 -3.27
N ASP A 25 -36.51 16.10 -3.48
CA ASP A 25 -35.35 15.45 -4.10
C ASP A 25 -34.01 15.86 -3.47
N THR A 26 -32.96 15.11 -3.82
CA THR A 26 -31.62 15.28 -3.23
C THR A 26 -30.92 16.59 -3.57
N ALA A 27 -31.44 17.42 -4.48
CA ALA A 27 -30.89 18.74 -4.74
C ALA A 27 -31.09 19.70 -3.56
N GLU A 28 -32.13 19.48 -2.74
CA GLU A 28 -32.41 20.24 -1.52
C GLU A 28 -31.43 19.94 -0.38
N LEU A 29 -30.68 18.83 -0.46
CA LEU A 29 -29.82 18.37 0.63
C LEU A 29 -28.40 18.93 0.53
N PRO A 30 -27.79 19.35 1.66
CA PRO A 30 -26.37 19.68 1.69
C PRO A 30 -25.51 18.45 1.39
N SER A 31 -24.28 18.66 0.92
CA SER A 31 -23.32 17.57 0.73
C SER A 31 -22.94 16.94 2.06
N LEU A 32 -22.74 15.63 2.05
CA LEU A 32 -22.21 14.90 3.18
C LEU A 32 -20.81 15.44 3.55
N ASP A 33 -20.71 16.04 4.73
CA ASP A 33 -19.52 16.67 5.31
C ASP A 33 -18.85 15.80 6.39
N ARG A 34 -19.50 14.69 6.75
CA ARG A 34 -19.07 13.76 7.81
C ARG A 34 -18.95 12.32 7.30
N VAL A 35 -18.17 11.52 8.01
CA VAL A 35 -18.06 10.08 7.75
C VAL A 35 -19.22 9.36 8.43
N ILE A 36 -19.83 8.37 7.76
CA ILE A 36 -20.98 7.63 8.27
C ILE A 36 -20.48 6.35 8.96
N GLY A 37 -20.70 6.20 10.27
CA GLY A 37 -20.53 4.93 10.98
C GLY A 37 -19.09 4.43 11.11
N GLN A 38 -18.10 5.33 11.01
CA GLN A 38 -16.68 5.00 11.09
C GLN A 38 -15.97 5.72 12.25
N GLU A 39 -16.69 6.00 13.33
CA GLU A 39 -16.21 6.84 14.43
C GLU A 39 -14.91 6.28 15.03
N ARG A 40 -14.82 4.96 15.21
CA ARG A 40 -13.62 4.28 15.71
C ARG A 40 -12.43 4.47 14.76
N ALA A 41 -12.63 4.29 13.45
CA ALA A 41 -11.57 4.46 12.46
C ALA A 41 -11.07 5.91 12.44
N VAL A 42 -12.00 6.87 12.43
CA VAL A 42 -11.70 8.30 12.42
C VAL A 42 -10.91 8.69 13.68
N GLN A 43 -11.36 8.29 14.86
CA GLN A 43 -10.66 8.56 16.11
C GLN A 43 -9.26 7.95 16.15
N ALA A 44 -9.10 6.72 15.67
CA ALA A 44 -7.79 6.07 15.60
C ALA A 44 -6.84 6.79 14.63
N ILE A 45 -7.33 7.21 13.46
CA ILE A 45 -6.55 8.01 12.51
C ILE A 45 -6.15 9.34 13.16
N GLU A 46 -7.10 10.10 13.73
CA GLU A 46 -6.82 11.38 14.38
C GLU A 46 -5.80 11.25 15.52
N PHE A 47 -5.92 10.22 16.36
CA PHE A 47 -4.92 9.88 17.36
C PHE A 47 -3.54 9.62 16.72
N GLY A 48 -3.49 8.77 15.69
CA GLY A 48 -2.27 8.48 14.96
C GLY A 48 -1.61 9.73 14.34
N LEU A 49 -2.39 10.67 13.81
CA LEU A 49 -1.90 11.91 13.20
C LEU A 49 -1.40 12.94 14.21
N THR A 50 -1.93 12.92 15.45
CA THR A 50 -1.60 13.90 16.51
C THR A 50 -0.40 13.48 17.35
N VAL A 51 -0.20 12.19 17.60
CA VAL A 51 0.90 11.68 18.43
C VAL A 51 2.27 11.94 17.77
N ARG A 52 3.21 12.53 18.53
CA ARG A 52 4.58 12.84 18.10
C ARG A 52 5.61 11.76 18.45
N GLY A 53 5.19 10.67 19.11
CA GLY A 53 6.05 9.56 19.51
C GLY A 53 6.52 8.69 18.34
N GLU A 54 7.60 7.95 18.56
CA GLU A 54 8.15 6.98 17.60
C GLU A 54 7.22 5.76 17.44
N GLY A 55 7.12 5.26 16.21
CA GLY A 55 6.32 4.06 15.92
C GLY A 55 4.80 4.27 15.93
N TYR A 56 4.31 5.50 15.95
CA TYR A 56 2.88 5.81 15.83
C TYR A 56 2.49 6.07 14.38
N HIS A 57 2.95 5.22 13.47
CA HIS A 57 2.40 5.13 12.12
C HIS A 57 1.07 4.38 12.15
N VAL A 58 0.24 4.62 11.14
CA VAL A 58 -1.14 4.12 11.12
C VAL A 58 -1.27 3.01 10.09
N PHE A 59 -1.87 1.89 10.49
CA PHE A 59 -2.39 0.90 9.56
C PHE A 59 -3.91 1.03 9.52
N VAL A 60 -4.46 1.19 8.32
CA VAL A 60 -5.90 1.30 8.09
C VAL A 60 -6.38 0.03 7.40
N SER A 61 -7.14 -0.77 8.14
CA SER A 61 -7.76 -2.02 7.68
C SER A 61 -9.22 -1.80 7.30
N GLY A 62 -9.72 -2.54 6.33
CA GLY A 62 -11.14 -2.55 5.99
C GLY A 62 -11.43 -3.22 4.64
N PRO A 63 -12.67 -3.70 4.43
CA PRO A 63 -13.07 -4.27 3.14
C PRO A 63 -13.03 -3.25 2.00
N GLU A 64 -12.89 -3.75 0.77
CA GLU A 64 -12.96 -2.93 -0.43
C GLU A 64 -14.34 -2.28 -0.61
N GLY A 65 -14.35 -1.10 -1.21
CA GLY A 65 -15.59 -0.37 -1.49
C GLY A 65 -16.21 0.35 -0.29
N THR A 66 -15.57 0.35 0.88
CA THR A 66 -15.99 1.11 2.09
C THR A 66 -15.74 2.62 2.01
N GLY A 67 -15.07 3.09 0.95
CA GLY A 67 -14.67 4.49 0.80
C GLY A 67 -13.44 4.88 1.64
N ARG A 68 -12.73 3.90 2.22
CA ARG A 68 -11.54 4.08 3.06
C ARG A 68 -10.53 5.06 2.47
N HIS A 69 -10.11 4.88 1.21
CA HIS A 69 -9.12 5.75 0.56
C HIS A 69 -9.57 7.21 0.54
N THR A 70 -10.81 7.47 0.14
CA THR A 70 -11.39 8.82 0.09
C THR A 70 -11.45 9.43 1.48
N ILE A 71 -11.92 8.67 2.48
CA ILE A 71 -12.06 9.14 3.86
C ILE A 71 -10.69 9.45 4.49
N VAL A 72 -9.72 8.53 4.37
CA VAL A 72 -8.35 8.73 4.89
C VAL A 72 -7.71 9.94 4.24
N ARG A 73 -7.80 10.06 2.90
CA ARG A 73 -7.23 11.20 2.18
C ARG A 73 -7.84 12.52 2.64
N ASP A 74 -9.17 12.60 2.76
CA ASP A 74 -9.87 13.82 3.18
C ASP A 74 -9.53 14.19 4.64
N LEU A 75 -9.42 13.22 5.55
CA LEU A 75 -9.00 13.43 6.93
C LEU A 75 -7.56 13.93 7.03
N VAL A 76 -6.63 13.22 6.39
CA VAL A 76 -5.20 13.56 6.41
C VAL A 76 -4.96 14.93 5.77
N GLN A 77 -5.64 15.26 4.67
CA GLN A 77 -5.55 16.59 4.04
C GLN A 77 -6.08 17.71 4.93
N ARG A 78 -7.21 17.50 5.63
CA ARG A 78 -7.74 18.49 6.58
C ARG A 78 -6.75 18.74 7.71
N PHE A 79 -6.18 17.68 8.27
CA PHE A 79 -5.19 17.78 9.35
C PHE A 79 -3.87 18.40 8.87
N ALA A 80 -3.41 18.08 7.67
CA ALA A 80 -2.16 18.60 7.12
C ALA A 80 -2.21 20.12 6.91
N ARG A 81 -3.39 20.70 6.59
CA ARG A 81 -3.58 22.15 6.46
C ARG A 81 -3.37 22.92 7.76
N THR A 82 -3.52 22.29 8.92
CA THR A 82 -3.32 22.94 10.22
C THR A 82 -1.87 22.85 10.71
N ARG A 83 -0.99 22.20 9.95
CA ARG A 83 0.44 22.05 10.26
C ARG A 83 1.27 23.09 9.51
N PRO A 84 2.44 23.52 10.05
CA PRO A 84 3.33 24.43 9.34
C PRO A 84 3.92 23.76 8.09
N ALA A 85 4.25 24.56 7.07
CA ALA A 85 4.97 24.07 5.90
C ALA A 85 6.42 23.71 6.29
N PRO A 86 6.85 22.47 6.06
CA PRO A 86 8.19 22.04 6.45
C PRO A 86 9.26 22.56 5.47
N ASP A 87 10.54 22.47 5.85
CA ASP A 87 11.67 23.00 5.08
C ASP A 87 11.76 22.37 3.65
N ASP A 88 12.25 23.15 2.70
CA ASP A 88 12.73 22.70 1.38
C ASP A 88 14.06 21.95 1.58
N TRP A 89 14.30 20.91 0.77
CA TRP A 89 15.56 20.15 0.79
C TRP A 89 16.31 20.33 -0.51
N CYS A 90 17.60 20.68 -0.41
CA CYS A 90 18.51 20.79 -1.55
C CYS A 90 19.75 19.91 -1.33
N LEU A 91 20.34 19.42 -2.41
CA LEU A 91 21.69 18.87 -2.40
C LEU A 91 22.68 19.88 -2.96
N VAL A 92 23.83 19.94 -2.30
CA VAL A 92 24.97 20.75 -2.70
C VAL A 92 26.20 19.88 -2.81
N HIS A 93 27.15 20.28 -3.64
CA HIS A 93 28.42 19.57 -3.77
C HIS A 93 29.19 19.56 -2.45
N ASN A 94 29.88 18.45 -2.20
CA ASN A 94 30.84 18.31 -1.12
C ASN A 94 32.25 18.39 -1.71
N PHE A 95 32.94 19.50 -1.44
CA PHE A 95 34.25 19.78 -2.02
C PHE A 95 35.38 18.89 -1.44
N GLU A 96 35.12 18.21 -0.32
CA GLU A 96 36.07 17.25 0.27
C GLU A 96 35.88 15.83 -0.28
N ASP A 97 34.67 15.47 -0.71
CA ASP A 97 34.32 14.16 -1.25
C ASP A 97 33.17 14.30 -2.27
N GLU A 98 33.50 14.31 -3.56
CA GLU A 98 32.54 14.52 -4.66
C GLU A 98 31.43 13.46 -4.71
N PHE A 99 31.67 12.27 -4.14
CA PHE A 99 30.71 11.17 -4.11
C PHE A 99 29.70 11.27 -2.97
N ARG A 100 29.88 12.19 -2.02
CA ARG A 100 29.00 12.39 -0.87
C ARG A 100 28.42 13.80 -0.80
N PRO A 101 27.50 14.17 -1.72
CA PRO A 101 26.91 15.51 -1.71
C PRO A 101 26.12 15.76 -0.42
N ARG A 102 26.19 16.99 0.08
CA ARG A 102 25.60 17.38 1.37
C ARG A 102 24.15 17.82 1.22
N ALA A 103 23.33 17.51 2.21
CA ALA A 103 21.93 17.90 2.26
C ALA A 103 21.76 19.21 3.04
N VAL A 104 21.02 20.16 2.48
CA VAL A 104 20.81 21.47 3.08
C VAL A 104 19.32 21.77 3.17
N ALA A 105 18.86 22.03 4.41
CA ALA A 105 17.49 22.46 4.70
C ALA A 105 17.36 23.98 4.55
N LEU A 106 16.33 24.40 3.81
CA LEU A 106 15.99 25.80 3.58
C LEU A 106 14.53 26.05 4.00
N PRO A 107 14.15 27.26 4.43
CA PRO A 107 12.76 27.56 4.73
C PRO A 107 11.84 27.25 3.54
N ALA A 108 10.61 26.82 3.84
CA ALA A 108 9.61 26.46 2.83
C ALA A 108 9.54 27.52 1.71
N GLY A 109 9.67 27.05 0.48
CA GLY A 109 9.55 27.87 -0.72
C GLY A 109 10.83 28.61 -1.14
N ARG A 110 11.93 28.45 -0.40
CA ARG A 110 13.20 29.16 -0.67
C ARG A 110 14.23 28.34 -1.45
N GLY A 111 14.02 27.04 -1.67
CA GLY A 111 14.93 26.17 -2.41
C GLY A 111 15.25 26.68 -3.82
N PRO A 112 14.24 26.89 -4.68
CA PRO A 112 14.46 27.43 -6.03
C PRO A 112 15.11 28.83 -6.03
N ALA A 113 14.76 29.68 -5.06
CA ALA A 113 15.34 31.01 -4.93
C ALA A 113 16.83 30.94 -4.57
N PHE A 114 17.21 30.05 -3.64
CA PHE A 114 18.60 29.81 -3.27
C PHE A 114 19.41 29.28 -4.47
N ALA A 115 18.91 28.25 -5.16
CA ALA A 115 19.57 27.67 -6.33
C ALA A 115 19.79 28.72 -7.43
N LYS A 116 18.78 29.55 -7.72
CA LYS A 116 18.89 30.65 -8.70
C LYS A 116 19.90 31.71 -8.26
N THR A 117 19.99 31.99 -6.97
CA THR A 117 20.91 33.00 -6.42
C THR A 117 22.35 32.53 -6.50
N ILE A 118 22.64 31.27 -6.15
CA ILE A 118 23.96 30.68 -6.31
C ILE A 118 24.35 30.59 -7.79
N HIS A 119 23.43 30.19 -8.67
CA HIS A 119 23.69 30.16 -10.10
C HIS A 119 24.09 31.54 -10.65
N ARG A 120 23.34 32.60 -10.30
CA ARG A 120 23.68 33.98 -10.67
C ARG A 120 25.03 34.43 -10.12
N LEU A 121 25.33 34.10 -8.86
CA LEU A 121 26.63 34.39 -8.26
C LEU A 121 27.77 33.75 -9.08
N VAL A 122 27.63 32.48 -9.45
CA VAL A 122 28.63 31.76 -10.25
C VAL A 122 28.80 32.39 -11.64
N GLU A 123 27.70 32.79 -12.30
CA GLU A 123 27.75 33.48 -13.59
C GLU A 123 28.41 34.86 -13.50
N ASP A 124 28.11 35.65 -12.46
CA ASP A 124 28.74 36.95 -12.25
C ASP A 124 30.24 36.82 -11.98
N LEU A 125 30.66 35.81 -11.21
CA LEU A 125 32.06 35.56 -10.89
C LEU A 125 32.92 35.22 -12.12
N LYS A 126 32.36 34.63 -13.17
CA LYS A 126 33.06 34.43 -14.46
C LYS A 126 33.56 35.73 -15.06
N ARG A 127 32.89 36.84 -14.81
CA ARG A 127 33.25 38.17 -15.32
C ARG A 127 34.06 38.97 -14.30
N GLU A 128 33.69 38.86 -13.02
CA GLU A 128 34.29 39.66 -11.95
C GLU A 128 35.67 39.18 -11.52
N ILE A 129 35.95 37.87 -11.56
CA ILE A 129 37.29 37.35 -11.22
C ILE A 129 38.35 37.86 -12.21
N PRO A 130 38.18 37.72 -13.55
CA PRO A 130 39.09 38.32 -14.51
C PRO A 130 39.22 39.84 -14.34
N ALA A 131 38.11 40.55 -14.15
CA ALA A 131 38.13 42.00 -13.95
C ALA A 131 38.89 42.43 -12.68
N ALA A 132 38.83 41.63 -11.60
CA ALA A 132 39.58 41.89 -10.38
C ALA A 132 41.10 41.78 -10.57
N PHE A 133 41.56 40.91 -11.47
CA PHE A 133 42.98 40.81 -11.81
C PHE A 133 43.49 42.03 -12.60
N GLU A 134 42.62 42.67 -13.38
CA GLU A 134 42.93 43.85 -14.17
C GLU A 134 42.83 45.18 -13.40
N ALA A 135 42.38 45.14 -12.15
CA ALA A 135 42.28 46.33 -11.31
C ALA A 135 43.65 46.99 -11.12
N GLU A 136 43.70 48.33 -11.23
CA GLU A 136 44.94 49.11 -11.23
C GLU A 136 45.82 48.84 -9.99
N ASP A 137 45.21 48.78 -8.80
CA ASP A 137 45.91 48.47 -7.55
C ASP A 137 46.53 47.07 -7.52
N HIS A 138 45.85 46.09 -8.12
CA HIS A 138 46.34 44.71 -8.19
C HIS A 138 47.50 44.59 -9.19
N ARG A 139 47.36 45.20 -10.38
CA ARG A 139 48.43 45.28 -11.38
C ARG A 139 49.68 45.96 -10.80
N LYS A 140 49.54 47.09 -10.10
CA LYS A 140 50.66 47.78 -9.43
C LYS A 140 51.40 46.88 -8.43
N ARG A 141 50.68 46.06 -7.66
CA ARG A 141 51.28 45.11 -6.69
C ARG A 141 52.04 43.97 -7.38
N ILE A 142 51.51 43.43 -8.47
CA ILE A 142 52.20 42.42 -9.28
C ILE A 142 53.46 43.00 -9.90
N GLU A 143 53.38 44.19 -10.51
CA GLU A 143 54.53 44.84 -11.13
C GLU A 143 55.61 45.21 -10.11
N ALA A 144 55.23 45.69 -8.91
CA ALA A 144 56.18 45.91 -7.81
C ALA A 144 56.89 44.60 -7.38
N LEU A 145 56.17 43.48 -7.36
CA LEU A 145 56.74 42.17 -7.03
C LEU A 145 57.70 41.68 -8.13
N LYS A 146 57.32 41.81 -9.41
CA LYS A 146 58.17 41.50 -10.56
C LYS A 146 59.43 42.37 -10.57
N ALA A 147 59.31 43.68 -10.32
CA ALA A 147 60.44 44.62 -10.25
C ALA A 147 61.42 44.25 -9.12
N ARG A 148 60.90 43.93 -7.92
CA ARG A 148 61.72 43.46 -6.79
C ARG A 148 62.44 42.15 -7.13
N HIS A 149 61.80 41.25 -7.87
CA HIS A 149 62.41 40.01 -8.33
C HIS A 149 63.49 40.25 -9.40
N ALA A 150 63.23 41.12 -10.38
CA ALA A 150 64.19 41.51 -11.41
C ALA A 150 65.46 42.13 -10.80
N ALA A 151 65.31 43.06 -9.85
CA ALA A 151 66.43 43.65 -9.13
C ALA A 151 67.26 42.60 -8.37
N ARG A 152 66.60 41.60 -7.74
CA ARG A 152 67.28 40.51 -7.04
C ARG A 152 68.03 39.58 -7.99
N ARG A 153 67.44 39.26 -9.15
CA ARG A 153 68.09 38.48 -10.21
C ARG A 153 69.32 39.21 -10.73
N GLN A 154 69.21 40.52 -11.01
CA GLN A 154 70.33 41.34 -11.45
C GLN A 154 71.47 41.37 -10.42
N ALA A 155 71.17 41.51 -9.12
CA ALA A 155 72.18 41.49 -8.06
C ALA A 155 72.92 40.13 -7.96
N VAL A 156 72.21 39.02 -8.17
CA VAL A 156 72.83 37.68 -8.21
C VAL A 156 73.77 37.56 -9.42
N PHE A 157 73.32 38.00 -10.60
CA PHE A 157 74.16 38.01 -11.81
C PHE A 157 75.39 38.91 -11.67
N GLN A 158 75.24 40.14 -11.19
CA GLN A 158 76.37 41.06 -10.97
C GLN A 158 77.42 40.48 -10.01
N LYS A 159 76.99 39.73 -8.98
CA LYS A 159 77.91 39.07 -8.04
C LYS A 159 78.72 37.95 -8.73
N ILE A 160 78.08 37.21 -9.63
CA ILE A 160 78.70 36.13 -10.41
C ILE A 160 79.65 36.70 -11.46
N GLU A 161 79.25 37.75 -12.17
CA GLU A 161 80.08 38.45 -13.16
C GLU A 161 81.35 39.03 -12.54
N ARG A 162 81.25 39.68 -11.36
CA ARG A 162 82.44 40.18 -10.64
C ARG A 162 83.39 39.05 -10.27
N ARG A 163 82.86 37.94 -9.77
CA ARG A 163 83.65 36.77 -9.37
C ARG A 163 84.27 36.05 -10.56
N ALA A 164 83.60 36.05 -11.71
CA ALA A 164 84.14 35.54 -12.97
C ALA A 164 85.30 36.42 -13.44
N ALA A 165 85.14 37.74 -13.42
CA ALA A 165 86.20 38.68 -13.80
C ALA A 165 87.45 38.55 -12.91
N GLU A 166 87.28 38.37 -11.59
CA GLU A 166 88.38 38.11 -10.64
C GLU A 166 89.19 36.84 -10.97
N TRP A 167 88.58 35.85 -11.62
CA TRP A 167 89.23 34.62 -12.05
C TRP A 167 89.66 34.65 -13.52
N GLY A 168 89.54 35.79 -14.20
CA GLY A 168 89.83 35.91 -15.63
C GLY A 168 88.86 35.10 -16.48
N LEU A 169 87.57 35.10 -16.13
CA LEU A 169 86.48 34.45 -16.86
C LEU A 169 85.39 35.48 -17.16
N ARG A 170 84.66 35.31 -18.24
CA ARG A 170 83.48 36.10 -18.59
C ARG A 170 82.28 35.16 -18.75
N ILE A 171 81.12 35.58 -18.29
CA ILE A 171 79.87 34.83 -18.48
C ILE A 171 79.04 35.60 -19.48
N ASP A 172 78.61 34.92 -20.54
CA ASP A 172 77.68 35.50 -21.50
C ASP A 172 76.26 35.42 -20.93
N SER A 173 75.71 36.58 -20.57
CA SER A 173 74.37 36.71 -19.99
C SER A 173 73.25 36.84 -21.03
N GLU A 174 73.59 36.97 -22.31
CA GLU A 174 72.64 37.07 -23.43
C GLU A 174 72.23 35.69 -23.95
N ASN A 175 73.06 34.68 -23.74
CA ASN A 175 72.78 33.29 -24.12
C ASN A 175 72.05 32.52 -23.00
N ARG A 176 71.03 31.72 -23.36
CA ARG A 176 70.21 30.94 -22.40
C ARG A 176 71.03 29.94 -21.57
N GLU A 177 72.15 29.47 -22.10
CA GLU A 177 73.01 28.48 -21.44
C GLU A 177 74.13 29.07 -20.56
N PHE A 178 74.22 30.41 -20.49
CA PHE A 178 75.24 31.13 -19.70
C PHE A 178 76.68 30.60 -19.88
N PRO A 179 77.22 30.52 -21.11
CA PRO A 179 78.53 29.93 -21.35
C PRO A 179 79.63 30.73 -20.64
N ILE A 180 80.54 30.01 -19.99
CA ILE A 180 81.72 30.57 -19.32
C ILE A 180 82.86 30.64 -20.34
N VAL A 181 83.35 31.84 -20.62
CA VAL A 181 84.42 32.12 -21.59
C VAL A 181 85.69 32.52 -20.83
N PRO A 182 86.80 31.78 -20.93
CA PRO A 182 88.06 32.17 -20.32
C PRO A 182 88.68 33.41 -20.96
N LEU A 183 89.36 34.23 -20.15
CA LEU A 183 90.12 35.41 -20.58
C LEU A 183 91.61 35.16 -20.34
N LEU A 184 92.44 35.42 -21.35
CA LEU A 184 93.90 35.41 -21.25
C LEU A 184 94.40 36.82 -21.57
N GLU A 185 95.13 37.45 -20.64
CA GLU A 185 95.58 38.85 -20.74
C GLU A 185 94.46 39.85 -21.11
N GLY A 186 93.23 39.59 -20.65
CA GLY A 186 92.07 40.44 -20.91
C GLY A 186 91.37 40.22 -22.26
N ARG A 187 91.82 39.25 -23.08
CA ARG A 187 91.12 38.86 -24.32
C ARG A 187 90.36 37.53 -24.15
N PRO A 188 89.13 37.42 -24.68
CA PRO A 188 88.37 36.18 -24.68
C PRO A 188 89.04 35.14 -25.58
N LEU A 189 89.30 33.97 -25.00
CA LEU A 189 89.80 32.82 -25.73
C LEU A 189 88.66 32.16 -26.50
N SER A 190 88.89 31.89 -27.79
CA SER A 190 88.00 31.02 -28.57
C SER A 190 88.28 29.54 -28.25
N PRO A 191 87.28 28.65 -28.39
CA PRO A 191 87.45 27.22 -28.13
C PRO A 191 88.58 26.56 -28.92
N GLU A 192 88.96 27.15 -30.06
CA GLU A 192 89.99 26.67 -30.98
C GLU A 192 91.42 27.04 -30.51
N GLU A 193 91.57 28.06 -29.64
CA GLU A 193 92.86 28.56 -29.14
C GLU A 193 93.34 27.83 -27.87
N ILE A 194 92.42 27.21 -27.12
CA ILE A 194 92.70 26.52 -25.85
C ILE A 194 93.62 25.28 -26.00
N PRO A 195 93.50 24.44 -27.06
CA PRO A 195 94.38 23.29 -27.27
C PRO A 195 95.83 23.64 -27.63
N GLY A 196 96.11 24.89 -28.03
CA GLY A 196 97.45 25.38 -28.35
C GLY A 196 98.25 25.92 -27.15
N LEU A 197 97.62 26.03 -25.98
CA LEU A 197 98.26 26.55 -24.76
C LEU A 197 99.07 25.49 -24.01
N PRO A 198 100.11 25.88 -23.24
CA PRO A 198 100.90 24.99 -22.39
C PRO A 198 100.03 24.18 -21.43
N GLU A 199 100.41 22.92 -21.15
CA GLU A 199 99.61 21.99 -20.35
C GLU A 199 99.32 22.51 -18.93
N GLU A 200 100.30 23.17 -18.29
CA GLU A 200 100.12 23.83 -16.99
C GLU A 200 99.07 24.96 -17.05
N THR A 201 99.12 25.82 -18.08
CA THR A 201 98.19 26.94 -18.26
C THR A 201 96.77 26.44 -18.55
N ARG A 202 96.64 25.34 -19.29
CA ARG A 202 95.34 24.70 -19.58
C ARG A 202 94.72 24.11 -18.32
N ALA A 203 95.50 23.38 -17.51
CA ALA A 203 95.03 22.83 -16.25
C ALA A 203 94.57 23.93 -15.27
N GLU A 204 95.23 25.08 -15.25
CA GLU A 204 94.85 26.23 -14.43
C GLU A 204 93.56 26.91 -14.92
N ILE A 205 93.37 27.06 -16.24
CA ILE A 205 92.13 27.57 -16.83
C ILE A 205 90.96 26.60 -16.53
N ASP A 206 91.15 25.30 -16.75
CA ASP A 206 90.12 24.28 -16.47
C ASP A 206 89.72 24.24 -14.98
N GLY A 207 90.70 24.40 -14.07
CA GLY A 207 90.44 24.49 -12.63
C GLY A 207 89.59 25.70 -12.25
N ARG A 208 89.83 26.87 -12.87
CA ARG A 208 89.04 28.09 -12.68
C ARG A 208 87.65 27.96 -13.29
N VAL A 209 87.53 27.38 -14.48
CA VAL A 209 86.25 27.11 -15.15
C VAL A 209 85.38 26.17 -14.30
N ARG A 210 85.93 25.05 -13.80
CA ARG A 210 85.17 24.13 -12.91
C ARG A 210 84.71 24.78 -11.61
N ARG A 211 85.55 25.63 -10.99
CA ARG A 211 85.15 26.41 -9.81
C ARG A 211 84.02 27.39 -10.13
N MET A 212 84.05 28.03 -11.30
CA MET A 212 83.00 28.94 -11.75
C MET A 212 81.72 28.19 -12.10
N GLN A 213 81.79 27.03 -12.76
CA GLN A 213 80.64 26.16 -13.00
C GLN A 213 79.91 25.81 -11.69
N ALA A 214 80.65 25.45 -10.64
CA ALA A 214 80.06 25.17 -9.32
C ALA A 214 79.38 26.40 -8.67
N GLU A 215 79.89 27.62 -8.87
CA GLU A 215 79.25 28.85 -8.41
C GLU A 215 78.01 29.23 -9.25
N LEU A 216 78.05 28.97 -10.56
CA LEU A 216 76.94 29.15 -11.50
C LEU A 216 75.78 28.18 -11.20
N GLU A 217 76.08 26.91 -10.89
CA GLU A 217 75.07 25.94 -10.44
C GLU A 217 74.40 26.37 -9.13
N LYS A 218 75.18 26.84 -8.14
CA LYS A 218 74.63 27.38 -6.87
C LYS A 218 73.72 28.58 -7.13
N ALA A 219 74.12 29.47 -8.02
CA ALA A 219 73.31 30.60 -8.43
C ALA A 219 72.04 30.20 -9.18
N GLY A 220 72.13 29.20 -10.07
CA GLY A 220 71.00 28.61 -10.77
C GLY A 220 69.94 28.10 -9.78
N ARG A 221 70.35 27.33 -8.76
CA ARG A 221 69.43 26.87 -7.69
C ARG A 221 68.80 28.03 -6.92
N LEU A 222 69.55 29.11 -6.66
CA LEU A 222 69.02 30.32 -5.99
C LEU A 222 68.02 31.06 -6.87
N LEU A 223 68.25 31.14 -8.18
CA LEU A 223 67.36 31.77 -9.15
C LEU A 223 66.09 30.93 -9.36
N GLU A 224 66.18 29.61 -9.45
CA GLU A 224 65.01 28.72 -9.46
C GLU A 224 64.17 28.85 -8.20
N ALA A 225 64.81 28.87 -7.02
CA ALA A 225 64.11 29.10 -5.76
C ALA A 225 63.46 30.50 -5.72
N SER A 226 64.09 31.50 -6.32
CA SER A 226 63.52 32.84 -6.48
C SER A 226 62.32 32.86 -7.42
N ASN A 227 62.40 32.17 -8.56
CA ASN A 227 61.29 32.02 -9.52
C ASN A 227 60.10 31.30 -8.89
N ARG A 228 60.35 30.22 -8.13
CA ARG A 228 59.30 29.54 -7.34
C ARG A 228 58.63 30.49 -6.36
N ARG A 229 59.41 31.33 -5.66
CA ARG A 229 58.87 32.37 -4.74
C ARG A 229 58.09 33.46 -5.46
N LEU A 230 58.49 33.85 -6.67
CA LEU A 230 57.76 34.81 -7.50
C LEU A 230 56.42 34.23 -7.91
N ARG A 231 56.40 33.01 -8.48
CA ARG A 231 55.16 32.30 -8.85
C ARG A 231 54.21 32.17 -7.66
N ALA A 232 54.70 31.65 -6.53
CA ALA A 232 53.92 31.57 -5.29
C ALA A 232 53.53 32.94 -4.70
N GLY A 233 54.27 34.01 -5.02
CA GLY A 233 53.93 35.38 -4.62
C GLY A 233 52.78 35.96 -5.46
N ILE A 234 52.81 35.75 -6.77
CA ILE A 234 51.75 36.14 -7.71
C ILE A 234 50.47 35.39 -7.37
N GLU A 235 50.55 34.07 -7.20
CA GLU A 235 49.39 33.24 -6.84
C GLU A 235 48.77 33.67 -5.51
N ARG A 236 49.58 34.00 -4.49
CA ARG A 236 49.07 34.57 -3.23
C ARG A 236 48.33 35.88 -3.43
N LEU A 237 48.83 36.80 -4.27
CA LEU A 237 48.15 38.06 -4.57
C LEU A 237 46.83 37.82 -5.30
N MET A 238 46.80 36.87 -6.25
CA MET A 238 45.58 36.47 -6.95
C MET A 238 44.55 35.87 -5.98
N ASN A 239 44.96 34.93 -5.11
CA ASN A 239 44.11 34.33 -4.09
C ASN A 239 43.55 35.38 -3.13
N GLN A 240 44.35 36.39 -2.76
CA GLN A 240 43.89 37.51 -1.93
C GLN A 240 42.83 38.36 -2.65
N ALA A 241 43.03 38.69 -3.92
CA ALA A 241 42.07 39.44 -4.72
C ALA A 241 40.73 38.69 -4.85
N VAL A 242 40.78 37.40 -5.19
CA VAL A 242 39.59 36.53 -5.28
C VAL A 242 38.90 36.41 -3.92
N SER A 243 39.64 36.18 -2.84
CA SER A 243 39.10 36.07 -1.49
C SER A 243 38.39 37.36 -1.05
N GLN A 244 38.94 38.53 -1.35
CA GLN A 244 38.32 39.82 -1.03
C GLN A 244 37.03 40.05 -1.83
N LEU A 245 37.04 39.73 -3.12
CA LEU A 245 35.85 39.77 -3.97
C LEU A 245 34.74 38.86 -3.43
N LEU A 246 35.06 37.60 -3.15
CA LEU A 246 34.09 36.61 -2.64
C LEU A 246 33.54 36.99 -1.28
N ARG A 247 34.35 37.50 -0.35
CA ARG A 247 33.88 37.99 0.96
C ARG A 247 32.80 39.06 0.79
N ARG A 248 32.99 40.00 -0.14
CA ARG A 248 32.00 41.04 -0.44
C ARG A 248 30.71 40.46 -1.05
N ARG A 249 30.84 39.54 -2.01
CA ARG A 249 29.70 38.92 -2.72
C ARG A 249 28.89 37.95 -1.85
N LEU A 250 29.54 37.23 -0.93
CA LEU A 250 28.89 36.27 -0.04
C LEU A 250 28.31 36.89 1.23
N ALA A 251 28.75 38.10 1.63
CA ALA A 251 28.27 38.76 2.85
C ALA A 251 26.73 38.98 2.90
N PRO A 252 26.04 39.39 1.81
CA PRO A 252 24.58 39.44 1.78
C PRO A 252 23.92 38.07 2.00
N LEU A 253 24.47 37.01 1.38
CA LEU A 253 23.94 35.65 1.52
C LEU A 253 24.12 35.11 2.94
N ARG A 254 25.29 35.34 3.55
CA ARG A 254 25.54 34.96 4.95
C ARG A 254 24.58 35.63 5.92
N ARG A 255 24.23 36.90 5.67
CA ARG A 255 23.22 37.62 6.46
C ARG A 255 21.81 37.06 6.23
N GLN A 256 21.46 36.79 4.98
CA GLN A 256 20.13 36.25 4.62
C GLN A 256 19.86 34.87 5.25
N TYR A 257 20.89 34.02 5.34
CA TYR A 257 20.79 32.65 5.88
C TYR A 257 21.42 32.53 7.28
N ALA A 258 21.49 33.63 8.03
CA ALA A 258 21.97 33.62 9.40
C ALA A 258 21.16 32.62 10.25
N GLY A 259 21.85 31.77 11.01
CA GLY A 259 21.23 30.71 11.82
C GLY A 259 21.05 29.35 11.11
N ARG A 260 21.33 29.24 9.81
CA ARG A 260 21.29 27.96 9.08
C ARG A 260 22.72 27.43 8.84
N ARG A 261 23.25 26.71 9.83
CA ARG A 261 24.64 26.22 9.84
C ARG A 261 25.03 25.48 8.55
N ALA A 262 24.23 24.54 8.08
CA ALA A 262 24.52 23.78 6.85
C ALA A 262 24.68 24.67 5.60
N VAL A 263 23.88 25.73 5.47
CA VAL A 263 24.02 26.71 4.37
C VAL A 263 25.32 27.49 4.52
N LEU A 264 25.62 27.97 5.74
CA LEU A 264 26.82 28.77 6.02
C LEU A 264 28.11 27.96 5.80
N ASP A 265 28.11 26.70 6.22
CA ASP A 265 29.23 25.77 6.03
C ASP A 265 29.44 25.51 4.53
N HIS A 266 28.38 25.31 3.75
CA HIS A 266 28.49 25.21 2.29
C HIS A 266 29.03 26.49 1.65
N LEU A 267 28.55 27.68 2.05
CA LEU A 267 29.06 28.96 1.54
C LEU A 267 30.54 29.19 1.89
N ALA A 268 31.00 28.68 3.04
CA ALA A 268 32.40 28.73 3.44
C ALA A 268 33.26 27.77 2.59
N ALA A 269 32.79 26.53 2.40
CA ALA A 269 33.46 25.54 1.55
C ALA A 269 33.53 26.00 0.09
N LEU A 270 32.42 26.55 -0.44
CA LEU A 270 32.37 27.18 -1.77
C LEU A 270 33.36 28.33 -1.89
N GLN A 271 33.51 29.18 -0.86
CA GLN A 271 34.50 30.26 -0.89
C GLN A 271 35.93 29.70 -0.93
N ALA A 272 36.22 28.68 -0.14
CA ALA A 272 37.55 28.06 -0.09
C ALA A 272 37.91 27.43 -1.45
N ASP A 273 36.99 26.63 -2.03
CA ASP A 273 37.21 25.98 -3.33
C ASP A 273 37.40 27.00 -4.45
N ILE A 274 36.61 28.07 -4.52
CA ILE A 274 36.80 29.10 -5.57
C ILE A 274 38.14 29.82 -5.41
N VAL A 275 38.62 30.06 -4.18
CA VAL A 275 39.95 30.69 -3.97
C VAL A 275 41.07 29.76 -4.41
N GLU A 276 40.96 28.46 -4.17
CA GLU A 276 41.96 27.47 -4.58
C GLU A 276 41.90 27.19 -6.09
N ASN A 277 40.69 27.21 -6.67
CA ASN A 277 40.41 26.80 -8.05
C ASN A 277 39.87 27.93 -8.93
N PHE A 278 40.31 29.17 -8.71
CA PHE A 278 39.81 30.34 -9.45
C PHE A 278 40.05 30.26 -10.97
N HIS A 279 41.05 29.48 -11.41
CA HIS A 279 41.37 29.24 -12.82
C HIS A 279 40.20 28.60 -13.60
N ARG A 280 39.25 27.94 -12.91
CA ARG A 280 37.99 27.43 -13.50
C ARG A 280 37.07 28.55 -14.01
N PHE A 281 37.27 29.79 -13.55
CA PHE A 281 36.47 30.97 -13.91
C PHE A 281 37.15 31.88 -14.94
N VAL A 282 38.37 31.54 -15.38
CA VAL A 282 39.13 32.31 -16.38
C VAL A 282 39.01 31.64 -17.76
N PRO A 283 38.63 32.38 -18.83
CA PRO A 283 38.54 31.84 -20.19
C PRO A 283 39.86 31.22 -20.68
N ALA A 284 39.77 30.13 -21.45
CA ALA A 284 40.93 29.39 -21.95
C ALA A 284 41.88 30.25 -22.83
N GLU A 285 41.35 31.25 -23.55
CA GLU A 285 42.10 32.19 -24.39
C GLU A 285 43.06 33.12 -23.61
N ARG A 286 42.96 33.16 -22.27
CA ARG A 286 43.83 33.97 -21.38
C ARG A 286 44.76 33.12 -20.51
N ARG A 287 44.82 31.82 -20.75
CA ARG A 287 45.80 30.94 -20.10
C ARG A 287 47.08 31.03 -20.94
N GLU A 288 48.07 31.79 -20.47
CA GLU A 288 49.41 31.75 -21.07
C GLU A 288 49.92 30.30 -21.08
N GLU A 289 50.66 29.95 -22.14
CA GLU A 289 51.26 28.69 -22.65
C GLU A 289 51.71 27.55 -21.69
N ASP A 290 51.15 27.39 -20.49
CA ASP A 290 51.41 26.23 -19.64
C ASP A 290 50.19 25.30 -19.59
N ALA A 291 50.45 24.06 -20.03
CA ALA A 291 49.67 22.83 -19.92
C ALA A 291 48.74 22.44 -21.10
N GLU A 292 49.31 21.65 -22.01
CA GLU A 292 48.64 20.49 -22.59
C GLU A 292 48.16 19.55 -21.46
N GLU A 293 47.06 19.88 -20.80
CA GLU A 293 46.24 18.86 -20.14
C GLU A 293 45.13 18.43 -21.09
N PRO A 294 45.01 17.12 -21.40
CA PRO A 294 43.89 16.63 -22.17
C PRO A 294 42.63 16.99 -21.40
N SER A 295 41.69 17.68 -22.05
CA SER A 295 40.41 18.04 -21.45
C SER A 295 39.77 16.78 -20.88
N ALA A 296 39.82 16.63 -19.55
CA ALA A 296 39.27 15.48 -18.87
C ALA A 296 37.76 15.44 -19.13
N ALA A 297 37.38 14.58 -20.07
CA ALA A 297 36.07 13.98 -20.27
C ALA A 297 34.86 14.80 -19.80
N GLY A 298 34.41 15.76 -20.61
CA GLY A 298 33.03 16.27 -20.57
C GLY A 298 32.50 16.87 -19.25
N ARG A 299 33.35 17.09 -18.23
CA ARG A 299 32.96 17.69 -16.95
C ARG A 299 32.75 19.19 -17.16
N THR A 300 31.55 19.69 -16.87
CA THR A 300 31.28 21.13 -16.89
C THR A 300 32.04 21.76 -15.72
N PRO A 301 33.02 22.67 -15.93
CA PRO A 301 33.95 23.12 -14.88
C PRO A 301 33.28 23.75 -13.64
N LEU A 302 32.02 24.16 -13.77
CA LEU A 302 31.25 24.85 -12.75
C LEU A 302 30.08 24.03 -12.18
N LEU A 303 29.98 22.74 -12.56
CA LEU A 303 28.99 21.83 -12.02
C LEU A 303 29.05 21.71 -10.47
N PRO A 304 30.23 21.67 -9.82
CA PRO A 304 30.34 21.64 -8.35
C PRO A 304 29.66 22.81 -7.64
N TYR A 305 29.44 23.94 -8.32
CA TYR A 305 28.82 25.13 -7.71
C TYR A 305 27.30 25.21 -7.92
N ARG A 306 26.68 24.18 -8.52
CA ARG A 306 25.22 24.14 -8.69
C ARG A 306 24.54 23.69 -7.39
N VAL A 307 23.23 23.94 -7.31
CA VAL A 307 22.38 23.47 -6.22
C VAL A 307 21.27 22.64 -6.84
N ASN A 308 21.10 21.40 -6.39
CA ASN A 308 19.98 20.56 -6.79
C ASN A 308 18.83 20.73 -5.79
N VAL A 309 17.65 21.14 -6.25
CA VAL A 309 16.47 21.26 -5.39
C VAL A 309 15.74 19.92 -5.40
N LEU A 310 15.90 19.12 -4.34
CA LEU A 310 15.26 17.80 -4.23
C LEU A 310 13.76 17.91 -3.96
N VAL A 311 13.39 18.74 -2.99
CA VAL A 311 11.99 18.95 -2.60
C VAL A 311 11.75 20.43 -2.39
N HIS A 312 10.73 20.94 -3.10
CA HIS A 312 10.25 22.30 -2.99
C HIS A 312 8.82 22.31 -2.43
N ARG A 313 8.56 23.17 -1.45
CA ARG A 313 7.28 23.29 -0.74
C ARG A 313 6.74 24.70 -0.87
N PRO A 314 5.57 24.90 -1.48
CA PRO A 314 4.94 26.21 -1.50
C PRO A 314 4.65 26.68 -0.06
N ALA A 315 5.09 27.89 0.29
CA ALA A 315 5.00 28.43 1.65
C ALA A 315 3.58 28.49 2.25
N LEU A 316 2.54 28.40 1.41
CA LEU A 316 1.13 28.55 1.79
C LEU A 316 0.37 27.21 1.92
N ARG A 317 1.03 26.06 1.80
CA ARG A 317 0.36 24.74 1.65
C ARG A 317 0.55 23.78 2.83
N GLY A 318 0.60 24.24 4.07
CA GLY A 318 0.66 23.37 5.25
C GLY A 318 1.66 22.20 5.15
N ALA A 319 1.42 21.09 5.85
CA ALA A 319 2.21 19.88 5.69
C ALA A 319 1.86 19.14 4.37
N PRO A 320 2.84 18.46 3.73
CA PRO A 320 2.58 17.68 2.52
C PRO A 320 1.76 16.42 2.80
N VAL A 321 0.89 16.05 1.85
CA VAL A 321 0.21 14.76 1.82
C VAL A 321 0.51 14.11 0.48
N VAL A 322 1.23 12.99 0.49
CA VAL A 322 1.60 12.24 -0.71
C VAL A 322 0.89 10.90 -0.69
N TYR A 323 0.29 10.53 -1.81
CA TYR A 323 -0.29 9.21 -2.02
C TYR A 323 0.60 8.43 -2.99
N GLU A 324 1.05 7.26 -2.57
CA GLU A 324 1.87 6.35 -3.37
C GLU A 324 1.10 5.05 -3.62
N GLY A 325 0.46 4.97 -4.79
CA GLY A 325 -0.29 3.78 -5.22
C GLY A 325 0.59 2.69 -5.85
N HIS A 326 1.84 3.02 -6.23
CA HIS A 326 2.77 2.06 -6.82
C HIS A 326 4.15 2.15 -6.12
N PRO A 327 4.24 1.66 -4.87
CA PRO A 327 5.40 1.85 -3.99
C PRO A 327 6.60 0.96 -4.33
N THR A 328 7.14 1.09 -5.53
CA THR A 328 8.44 0.52 -5.88
C THR A 328 9.56 1.23 -5.09
N TYR A 329 10.74 0.59 -5.01
CA TYR A 329 11.90 1.19 -4.35
C TYR A 329 12.21 2.58 -4.93
N VAL A 330 12.24 2.68 -6.26
CA VAL A 330 12.53 3.93 -6.98
C VAL A 330 11.48 5.01 -6.71
N ASN A 331 10.19 4.65 -6.67
CA ASN A 331 9.14 5.63 -6.40
C ASN A 331 9.17 6.12 -4.94
N LEU A 332 9.46 5.24 -3.98
CA LEU A 332 9.50 5.60 -2.56
C LEU A 332 10.75 6.41 -2.19
N PHE A 333 11.93 5.92 -2.57
CA PHE A 333 13.22 6.48 -2.14
C PHE A 333 13.82 7.46 -3.14
N GLY A 334 13.43 7.36 -4.41
CA GLY A 334 13.99 8.17 -5.48
C GLY A 334 15.01 7.39 -6.31
N ARG A 335 15.76 8.11 -7.13
CA ARG A 335 16.81 7.52 -7.98
C ARG A 335 17.91 8.52 -8.29
N ILE A 336 19.05 7.99 -8.71
CA ILE A 336 20.19 8.74 -9.22
C ILE A 336 20.28 8.45 -10.73
N GLU A 337 20.02 9.44 -11.58
CA GLU A 337 20.09 9.23 -13.03
C GLU A 337 21.54 9.23 -13.53
N LYS A 338 21.89 8.22 -14.33
CA LYS A 338 23.21 8.07 -14.96
C LYS A 338 23.19 8.64 -16.37
N ARG A 339 24.23 9.38 -16.75
CA ARG A 339 24.46 9.84 -18.13
C ARG A 339 25.53 8.98 -18.79
N LEU A 340 25.23 8.48 -19.99
CA LEU A 340 26.24 7.87 -20.85
C LEU A 340 27.15 8.97 -21.41
N SER A 341 28.44 8.87 -21.11
CA SER A 341 29.50 9.71 -21.67
C SER A 341 30.51 8.86 -22.44
N ALA A 342 31.39 9.49 -23.23
CA ALA A 342 32.48 8.78 -23.91
C ALA A 342 33.44 8.06 -22.95
N ALA A 343 33.51 8.49 -21.68
CA ALA A 343 34.29 7.86 -20.62
C ALA A 343 33.49 6.81 -19.81
N GLY A 344 32.28 6.46 -20.26
CA GLY A 344 31.37 5.54 -19.57
C GLY A 344 30.20 6.24 -18.87
N PRO A 345 29.32 5.47 -18.20
CA PRO A 345 28.23 6.02 -17.41
C PRO A 345 28.75 6.80 -16.20
N SER A 346 28.29 8.05 -16.06
CA SER A 346 28.62 8.93 -14.93
C SER A 346 27.34 9.45 -14.27
N ALA A 347 27.37 9.63 -12.96
CA ALA A 347 26.29 10.25 -12.19
C ALA A 347 26.82 11.49 -11.48
N ASP A 348 25.98 12.51 -11.33
CA ASP A 348 26.31 13.72 -10.60
C ASP A 348 25.16 14.12 -9.67
N PHE A 349 25.46 14.90 -8.62
CA PHE A 349 24.47 15.22 -7.58
C PHE A 349 23.29 16.05 -8.08
N THR A 350 23.38 16.67 -9.26
CA THR A 350 22.26 17.43 -9.87
C THR A 350 21.20 16.52 -10.51
N ARG A 351 21.47 15.21 -10.58
CA ARG A 351 20.59 14.18 -11.15
C ARG A 351 19.96 13.26 -10.11
N VAL A 352 20.12 13.59 -8.84
CA VAL A 352 19.42 12.91 -7.74
C VAL A 352 17.98 13.40 -7.72
N LEU A 353 17.02 12.48 -7.75
CA LEU A 353 15.59 12.76 -7.71
C LEU A 353 14.97 12.23 -6.43
N ALA A 354 14.13 13.04 -5.79
CA ALA A 354 13.40 12.66 -4.58
C ALA A 354 12.23 11.72 -4.88
N GLY A 355 12.13 10.63 -4.13
CA GLY A 355 10.96 9.77 -4.06
C GLY A 355 9.83 10.31 -3.18
N SER A 356 8.71 9.59 -3.15
CA SER A 356 7.50 9.92 -2.41
C SER A 356 7.72 10.05 -0.90
N LEU A 357 8.64 9.27 -0.31
CA LEU A 357 8.97 9.36 1.11
C LEU A 357 9.55 10.73 1.47
N LEU A 358 10.53 11.21 0.70
CA LEU A 358 11.14 12.51 0.95
C LEU A 358 10.20 13.66 0.60
N ARG A 359 9.37 13.52 -0.44
CA ARG A 359 8.31 14.50 -0.75
C ARG A 359 7.31 14.66 0.40
N ALA A 360 6.97 13.56 1.07
CA ALA A 360 6.08 13.52 2.23
C ALA A 360 6.74 13.95 3.56
N ASN A 361 8.07 14.13 3.59
CA ASN A 361 8.80 14.44 4.82
C ASN A 361 8.25 15.71 5.51
N GLY A 362 8.15 15.76 6.84
CA GLY A 362 7.44 16.82 7.58
C GLY A 362 5.90 16.78 7.46
N GLY A 363 5.35 15.72 6.87
CA GLY A 363 3.91 15.53 6.65
C GLY A 363 3.50 14.06 6.61
N TYR A 364 2.74 13.67 5.59
CA TYR A 364 2.03 12.40 5.54
C TYR A 364 2.27 11.64 4.24
N LEU A 365 2.55 10.34 4.35
CA LEU A 365 2.66 9.42 3.22
C LEU A 365 1.58 8.34 3.35
N ILE A 366 0.66 8.27 2.38
CA ILE A 366 -0.36 7.23 2.29
C ILE A 366 0.11 6.21 1.26
N VAL A 367 0.15 4.92 1.63
CA VAL A 367 0.67 3.83 0.78
C VAL A 367 -0.27 2.63 0.78
N GLU A 368 -0.49 2.03 -0.38
CA GLU A 368 -1.15 0.73 -0.51
C GLU A 368 -0.20 -0.40 -0.08
N ILE A 369 -0.60 -1.25 0.86
CA ILE A 369 0.28 -2.29 1.41
C ILE A 369 0.47 -3.46 0.44
N GLU A 370 -0.55 -3.85 -0.32
CA GLU A 370 -0.50 -4.99 -1.22
C GLU A 370 0.63 -4.85 -2.27
N PRO A 371 0.72 -3.75 -3.04
CA PRO A 371 1.83 -3.55 -3.98
C PRO A 371 3.18 -3.30 -3.27
N LEU A 372 3.19 -2.82 -2.02
CA LEU A 372 4.42 -2.66 -1.24
C LEU A 372 5.01 -4.01 -0.82
N LEU A 373 4.16 -4.96 -0.39
CA LEU A 373 4.60 -6.32 -0.07
C LEU A 373 5.05 -7.09 -1.31
N ALA A 374 4.48 -6.77 -2.48
CA ALA A 374 4.96 -7.28 -3.77
C ALA A 374 6.35 -6.72 -4.17
N ALA A 375 6.86 -5.70 -3.47
CA ALA A 375 8.20 -5.13 -3.64
C ALA A 375 9.04 -5.28 -2.36
N PRO A 376 9.58 -6.48 -2.04
CA PRO A 376 10.22 -6.77 -0.75
C PRO A 376 11.37 -5.82 -0.39
N ALA A 377 12.19 -5.42 -1.38
CA ALA A 377 13.28 -4.46 -1.17
C ALA A 377 12.76 -3.08 -0.70
N ALA A 378 11.63 -2.64 -1.23
CA ALA A 378 11.00 -1.38 -0.85
C ALA A 378 10.40 -1.46 0.57
N TRP A 379 9.81 -2.60 0.92
CA TRP A 379 9.27 -2.85 2.27
C TRP A 379 10.36 -2.83 3.34
N GLU A 380 11.47 -3.55 3.12
CA GLU A 380 12.59 -3.55 4.06
C GLU A 380 13.25 -2.18 4.19
N ALA A 381 13.47 -1.49 3.06
CA ALA A 381 14.01 -0.14 3.07
C ALA A 381 13.10 0.86 3.81
N LEU A 382 11.77 0.74 3.66
CA LEU A 382 10.82 1.59 4.39
C LEU A 382 10.89 1.35 5.89
N LYS A 383 10.91 0.09 6.31
CA LYS A 383 11.07 -0.24 7.73
C LYS A 383 12.37 0.32 8.31
N ARG A 384 13.49 0.20 7.57
CA ARG A 384 14.80 0.76 7.96
C ARG A 384 14.71 2.29 8.11
N ALA A 385 14.22 2.99 7.09
CA ALA A 385 14.11 4.44 7.08
C ALA A 385 13.23 4.99 8.23
N LEU A 386 12.13 4.31 8.56
CA LEU A 386 11.23 4.72 9.65
C LEU A 386 11.83 4.46 11.04
N LEU A 387 12.59 3.37 11.21
CA LEU A 387 13.28 3.06 12.47
C LEU A 387 14.48 3.98 12.71
N GLU A 388 15.26 4.26 11.66
CA GLU A 388 16.46 5.11 11.74
C GLU A 388 16.15 6.61 11.63
N ARG A 389 14.93 6.96 11.22
CA ARG A 389 14.45 8.34 11.01
C ARG A 389 15.31 9.10 10.01
N LYS A 390 15.74 8.41 8.95
CA LYS A 390 16.56 8.95 7.87
C LYS A 390 16.04 8.45 6.52
N ALA A 391 16.14 9.29 5.51
CA ALA A 391 15.86 8.94 4.13
C ALA A 391 17.18 8.93 3.34
N ASP A 392 17.56 7.74 2.90
CA ASP A 392 18.70 7.51 2.01
C ASP A 392 18.21 7.43 0.56
N ILE A 393 18.95 8.06 -0.35
CA ILE A 393 18.73 7.93 -1.79
C ILE A 393 19.90 7.14 -2.35
N GLU A 394 19.67 5.86 -2.61
CA GLU A 394 20.67 4.90 -3.08
C GLU A 394 20.25 4.34 -4.44
N ASP A 395 21.20 3.81 -5.22
CA ASP A 395 20.89 3.04 -6.41
C ASP A 395 20.90 1.53 -6.07
N PRO A 396 19.75 0.84 -6.08
CA PRO A 396 19.66 -0.58 -5.72
C PRO A 396 20.35 -1.51 -6.74
N SER A 397 20.77 -1.01 -7.90
CA SER A 397 21.51 -1.78 -8.92
C SER A 397 23.02 -1.84 -8.68
N GLU A 398 23.53 -1.18 -7.63
CA GLU A 398 24.96 -1.06 -7.28
C GLU A 398 25.68 -2.41 -7.12
N ASP A 399 25.00 -3.47 -6.69
CA ASP A 399 25.61 -4.80 -6.49
C ASP A 399 26.00 -5.50 -7.81
N SER A 400 25.56 -4.99 -8.97
CA SER A 400 25.68 -5.69 -10.26
C SER A 400 26.67 -5.07 -11.26
N SER A 401 27.26 -3.90 -10.97
CA SER A 401 28.16 -3.22 -11.93
C SER A 401 29.37 -2.56 -11.24
N PRO A 402 30.57 -3.18 -11.30
CA PRO A 402 31.78 -2.68 -10.63
C PRO A 402 32.43 -1.45 -11.28
N ALA A 403 31.83 -0.87 -12.33
CA ALA A 403 32.48 0.11 -13.20
C ALA A 403 32.24 1.60 -12.83
N VAL A 404 31.42 1.91 -11.82
CA VAL A 404 31.10 3.31 -11.44
C VAL A 404 31.14 3.48 -9.92
N THR A 405 31.97 4.40 -9.41
CA THR A 405 31.94 4.78 -7.99
C THR A 405 30.58 5.40 -7.67
N PRO A 406 29.79 4.82 -6.75
CA PRO A 406 28.42 5.24 -6.51
C PRO A 406 28.35 6.57 -5.77
N LEU A 407 27.45 7.44 -6.22
CA LEU A 407 27.10 8.67 -5.52
C LEU A 407 26.22 8.30 -4.32
N ARG A 408 26.61 8.73 -3.12
CA ARG A 408 25.88 8.48 -1.86
C ARG A 408 25.58 9.80 -1.15
N PRO A 409 24.45 10.45 -1.48
CA PRO A 409 24.04 11.69 -0.83
C PRO A 409 23.94 11.55 0.69
N GLU A 410 24.17 12.65 1.40
CA GLU A 410 24.00 12.71 2.84
C GLU A 410 22.55 12.34 3.24
N PRO A 411 22.36 11.41 4.20
CA PRO A 411 21.04 11.00 4.66
C PRO A 411 20.22 12.18 5.20
N ILE A 412 18.96 12.28 4.79
CA ILE A 412 18.08 13.38 5.20
C ILE A 412 17.25 12.96 6.43
N PRO A 413 17.23 13.75 7.52
CA PRO A 413 16.36 13.47 8.66
C PRO A 413 14.88 13.35 8.27
N LEU A 414 14.23 12.30 8.73
CA LEU A 414 12.87 11.92 8.35
C LEU A 414 11.89 12.19 9.49
N GLU A 415 10.95 13.10 9.24
CA GLU A 415 9.81 13.44 10.09
C GLU A 415 8.50 13.21 9.30
N VAL A 416 8.21 11.96 8.93
CA VAL A 416 7.00 11.61 8.18
C VAL A 416 6.05 10.78 9.03
N LYS A 417 4.75 10.91 8.78
CA LYS A 417 3.73 9.98 9.28
C LYS A 417 3.24 9.11 8.12
N VAL A 418 3.65 7.85 8.10
CA VAL A 418 3.16 6.85 7.16
C VAL A 418 1.79 6.30 7.58
N ILE A 419 0.87 6.19 6.61
CA ILE A 419 -0.43 5.55 6.72
C ILE A 419 -0.49 4.44 5.67
N LEU A 420 -0.55 3.19 6.12
CA LEU A 420 -0.75 2.03 5.24
C LEU A 420 -2.24 1.73 5.08
N LEU A 421 -2.67 1.44 3.85
CA LEU A 421 -4.02 0.99 3.54
C LEU A 421 -3.95 -0.48 3.11
N GLY A 422 -4.75 -1.36 3.71
CA GLY A 422 -4.75 -2.79 3.37
C GLY A 422 -5.86 -3.63 3.99
N THR A 423 -5.95 -4.91 3.66
CA THR A 423 -6.98 -5.79 4.25
C THR A 423 -6.71 -6.17 5.72
N TYR A 424 -7.72 -6.74 6.38
CA TYR A 424 -7.56 -7.27 7.74
C TYR A 424 -6.59 -8.47 7.77
N GLU A 425 -6.65 -9.32 6.76
CA GLU A 425 -5.81 -10.50 6.60
C GLU A 425 -4.34 -10.10 6.48
N THR A 426 -4.04 -9.09 5.66
CA THR A 426 -2.67 -8.56 5.52
C THR A 426 -2.18 -7.95 6.84
N PHE A 427 -3.03 -7.21 7.55
CA PHE A 427 -2.69 -6.71 8.89
C PHE A 427 -2.37 -7.84 9.86
N ALA A 428 -3.25 -8.84 9.97
CA ALA A 428 -3.09 -9.97 10.88
C ALA A 428 -1.82 -10.77 10.57
N PHE A 429 -1.49 -10.95 9.29
CA PHE A 429 -0.24 -11.56 8.86
C PHE A 429 0.97 -10.75 9.34
N LEU A 430 1.03 -9.46 9.03
CA LEU A 430 2.16 -8.61 9.44
C LEU A 430 2.30 -8.52 10.96
N GLN A 431 1.19 -8.42 11.68
CA GLN A 431 1.19 -8.34 13.15
C GLN A 431 1.75 -9.61 13.80
N ASN A 432 1.43 -10.79 13.26
CA ASN A 432 1.86 -12.07 13.83
C ASN A 432 3.27 -12.48 13.38
N PHE A 433 3.72 -12.06 12.20
CA PHE A 433 4.95 -12.58 11.58
C PHE A 433 6.06 -11.53 11.37
N ASP A 434 5.80 -10.22 11.51
CA ASP A 434 6.82 -9.16 11.38
C ASP A 434 6.95 -8.34 12.69
N PRO A 435 7.95 -8.64 13.55
CA PRO A 435 8.15 -7.90 14.79
C PRO A 435 8.53 -6.42 14.59
N ARG A 436 9.13 -6.05 13.44
CA ARG A 436 9.47 -4.65 13.14
C ARG A 436 8.22 -3.87 12.78
N PHE A 437 7.27 -4.48 12.08
CA PHE A 437 5.96 -3.89 11.81
C PHE A 437 5.29 -3.41 13.11
N ASN A 438 5.25 -4.25 14.15
CA ASN A 438 4.64 -3.90 15.43
C ASN A 438 5.34 -2.72 16.15
N LYS A 439 6.64 -2.53 15.92
CA LYS A 439 7.38 -1.38 16.46
C LYS A 439 7.04 -0.09 15.75
N ILE A 440 6.78 -0.16 14.44
CA ILE A 440 6.59 0.97 13.52
C ILE A 440 5.12 1.39 13.43
N PHE A 441 4.17 0.45 13.39
CA PHE A 441 2.74 0.69 13.18
C PHE A 441 1.94 0.31 14.42
N ARG A 442 1.91 1.21 15.41
CA ARG A 442 1.20 0.97 16.69
C ARG A 442 -0.28 1.36 16.67
N VAL A 443 -0.72 2.07 15.64
CA VAL A 443 -2.10 2.56 15.53
C VAL A 443 -2.83 1.79 14.45
N ARG A 444 -3.92 1.12 14.84
CA ARG A 444 -4.81 0.40 13.93
C ARG A 444 -6.13 1.15 13.81
N ALA A 445 -6.54 1.43 12.58
CA ALA A 445 -7.82 2.06 12.26
C ALA A 445 -8.65 1.10 11.40
N ASP A 446 -9.65 0.46 12.02
CA ASP A 446 -10.54 -0.50 11.35
C ASP A 446 -11.76 0.20 10.77
N PHE A 447 -11.94 0.11 9.45
CA PHE A 447 -13.16 0.49 8.77
C PHE A 447 -14.15 -0.66 8.79
N ASP A 448 -15.36 -0.35 9.26
CA ASP A 448 -16.49 -1.27 9.26
C ASP A 448 -17.16 -1.33 7.88
N GLU A 449 -17.89 -2.39 7.59
CA GLU A 449 -18.68 -2.55 6.36
C GLU A 449 -20.17 -2.35 6.59
N GLU A 450 -20.58 -2.10 7.82
CA GLU A 450 -21.96 -1.86 8.21
C GLU A 450 -22.09 -0.86 9.36
N VAL A 451 -23.24 -0.22 9.46
CA VAL A 451 -23.60 0.70 10.55
C VAL A 451 -25.00 0.40 11.05
N GLU A 452 -25.28 0.70 12.31
CA GLU A 452 -26.65 0.65 12.83
C GLU A 452 -27.59 1.57 12.04
N ARG A 453 -28.79 1.06 11.78
CA ARG A 453 -29.86 1.83 11.14
C ARG A 453 -30.61 2.67 12.18
N THR A 454 -30.36 3.97 12.16
CA THR A 454 -31.04 4.99 12.95
C THR A 454 -31.66 6.04 12.03
N ALA A 455 -32.52 6.91 12.56
CA ALA A 455 -33.06 8.02 11.77
C ALA A 455 -31.96 8.96 11.27
N GLU A 456 -30.89 9.14 12.05
CA GLU A 456 -29.72 9.93 11.65
C GLU A 456 -28.96 9.27 10.50
N THR A 457 -28.65 7.97 10.60
CA THR A 457 -27.91 7.28 9.53
C THR A 457 -28.70 7.21 8.23
N GLU A 458 -30.03 7.13 8.29
CA GLU A 458 -30.90 7.28 7.10
C GLU A 458 -30.74 8.65 6.42
N GLN A 459 -30.70 9.74 7.19
CA GLN A 459 -30.48 11.09 6.63
C GLN A 459 -29.07 11.24 6.06
N LEU A 460 -28.04 10.68 6.73
CA LEU A 460 -26.68 10.68 6.22
C LEU A 460 -26.57 9.90 4.90
N TYR A 461 -27.28 8.79 4.77
CA TYR A 461 -27.43 8.05 3.51
C TYR A 461 -28.02 8.91 2.39
N ALA A 462 -29.08 9.68 2.68
CA ALA A 462 -29.65 10.60 1.69
C ALA A 462 -28.66 11.71 1.28
N ARG A 463 -27.87 12.22 2.23
CA ARG A 463 -26.79 13.19 1.94
C ARG A 463 -25.63 12.57 1.16
N PHE A 464 -25.33 11.29 1.37
CA PHE A 464 -24.39 10.54 0.54
C PHE A 464 -24.88 10.50 -0.91
N ILE A 465 -26.16 10.15 -1.14
CA ILE A 465 -26.75 10.17 -2.48
C ILE A 465 -26.66 11.57 -3.09
N ALA A 466 -26.96 12.62 -2.33
CA ALA A 466 -26.85 14.01 -2.80
C ALA A 466 -25.41 14.41 -3.17
N ARG A 467 -24.42 13.99 -2.37
CA ARG A 467 -22.99 14.18 -2.68
C ARG A 467 -22.62 13.49 -3.99
N VAL A 468 -22.98 12.23 -4.17
CA VAL A 468 -22.73 11.47 -5.39
C VAL A 468 -23.40 12.14 -6.60
N CYS A 469 -24.65 12.59 -6.48
CA CYS A 469 -25.33 13.29 -7.57
C CYS A 469 -24.56 14.54 -8.03
N ARG A 470 -23.93 15.27 -7.12
CA ARG A 470 -23.13 16.46 -7.44
C ARG A 470 -21.76 16.11 -8.03
N GLU A 471 -21.04 15.18 -7.42
CA GLU A 471 -19.69 14.78 -7.85
C GLU A 471 -19.71 14.10 -9.23
N GLU A 472 -20.68 13.20 -9.44
CA GLU A 472 -20.83 12.40 -10.67
C GLU A 472 -21.81 13.02 -11.68
N LYS A 473 -22.39 14.19 -11.37
CA LYS A 473 -23.36 14.92 -12.22
C LYS A 473 -24.62 14.10 -12.58
N LEU A 474 -25.11 13.29 -11.65
CA LEU A 474 -26.34 12.50 -11.81
C LEU A 474 -27.59 13.37 -11.68
N LEU A 475 -28.73 12.88 -12.18
CA LEU A 475 -30.04 13.47 -11.92
C LEU A 475 -30.37 13.40 -10.41
N PRO A 476 -31.11 14.40 -9.86
CA PRO A 476 -31.58 14.34 -8.48
C PRO A 476 -32.46 13.11 -8.22
N PHE A 477 -32.32 12.52 -7.04
CA PHE A 477 -33.10 11.36 -6.59
C PHE A 477 -34.27 11.86 -5.75
N ASP A 478 -35.49 11.43 -6.08
CA ASP A 478 -36.65 11.75 -5.25
C ASP A 478 -36.64 11.00 -3.91
N ARG A 479 -37.49 11.42 -2.97
CA ARG A 479 -37.59 10.78 -1.64
C ARG A 479 -37.91 9.28 -1.68
N ARG A 480 -38.60 8.79 -2.72
CA ARG A 480 -38.92 7.36 -2.88
C ARG A 480 -37.69 6.59 -3.36
N ALA A 481 -36.91 7.18 -4.27
CA ALA A 481 -35.63 6.64 -4.72
C ALA A 481 -34.64 6.55 -3.56
N ALA A 482 -34.54 7.59 -2.72
CA ALA A 482 -33.69 7.56 -1.53
C ALA A 482 -34.08 6.42 -0.57
N ALA A 483 -35.38 6.25 -0.30
CA ALA A 483 -35.88 5.14 0.51
C ALA A 483 -35.57 3.76 -0.11
N ALA A 484 -35.68 3.62 -1.43
CA ALA A 484 -35.32 2.39 -2.14
C ALA A 484 -33.82 2.07 -2.05
N VAL A 485 -32.95 3.09 -2.08
CA VAL A 485 -31.50 2.92 -1.88
C VAL A 485 -31.17 2.52 -0.44
N VAL A 486 -31.84 3.09 0.56
CA VAL A 486 -31.70 2.65 1.97
C VAL A 486 -32.11 1.19 2.13
N GLU A 487 -33.25 0.78 1.56
CA GLU A 487 -33.68 -0.62 1.55
C GLU A 487 -32.64 -1.55 0.90
N PHE A 488 -31.93 -1.07 -0.12
CA PHE A 488 -30.87 -1.84 -0.75
C PHE A 488 -29.60 -1.89 0.10
N GLY A 489 -29.23 -0.81 0.78
CA GLY A 489 -28.16 -0.82 1.78
C GLY A 489 -28.42 -1.85 2.89
N GLN A 490 -29.67 -2.01 3.33
CA GLN A 490 -30.07 -3.06 4.28
C GLN A 490 -29.98 -4.47 3.66
N LYS A 491 -30.37 -4.61 2.39
CA LYS A 491 -30.26 -5.90 1.68
C LYS A 491 -28.81 -6.32 1.51
N LEU A 492 -27.91 -5.36 1.20
CA LEU A 492 -26.49 -5.61 1.06
C LEU A 492 -25.82 -5.98 2.38
N ALA A 493 -26.27 -5.39 3.50
CA ALA A 493 -25.85 -5.78 4.85
C ALA A 493 -26.50 -7.07 5.37
N GLU A 494 -27.43 -7.68 4.60
CA GLU A 494 -28.23 -8.83 5.01
C GLU A 494 -28.83 -8.71 6.43
N HIS A 495 -29.24 -7.51 6.83
CA HIS A 495 -29.68 -7.26 8.21
C HIS A 495 -30.72 -6.13 8.29
N GLN A 496 -31.83 -6.38 8.98
CA GLN A 496 -32.94 -5.42 9.08
C GLN A 496 -32.63 -4.18 9.92
N HIS A 497 -31.63 -4.23 10.80
CA HIS A 497 -31.25 -3.11 11.66
C HIS A 497 -29.87 -2.53 11.34
N LYS A 498 -29.26 -2.91 10.22
CA LYS A 498 -27.98 -2.36 9.77
C LYS A 498 -28.06 -1.88 8.33
N LEU A 499 -27.12 -1.02 7.96
CA LEU A 499 -26.96 -0.42 6.65
C LEU A 499 -25.53 -0.66 6.17
N SER A 500 -25.35 -1.08 4.93
CA SER A 500 -24.02 -1.34 4.39
C SER A 500 -23.20 -0.05 4.17
N LEU A 501 -21.94 -0.04 4.57
CA LEU A 501 -21.01 1.04 4.27
C LEU A 501 -20.20 0.77 2.99
N ARG A 502 -20.54 -0.28 2.22
CA ARG A 502 -19.93 -0.59 0.92
C ARG A 502 -20.41 0.37 -0.17
N PHE A 503 -20.05 1.64 0.00
CA PHE A 503 -20.45 2.77 -0.87
C PHE A 503 -20.07 2.58 -2.33
N GLY A 504 -19.05 1.78 -2.66
CA GLY A 504 -18.72 1.43 -4.05
C GLY A 504 -19.86 0.71 -4.78
N VAL A 505 -20.48 -0.29 -4.13
CA VAL A 505 -21.63 -1.02 -4.70
C VAL A 505 -22.85 -0.10 -4.80
N LEU A 506 -23.07 0.74 -3.78
CA LEU A 506 -24.14 1.73 -3.79
C LEU A 506 -23.97 2.76 -4.92
N LEU A 507 -22.75 3.23 -5.16
CA LEU A 507 -22.43 4.16 -6.24
C LEU A 507 -22.80 3.57 -7.62
N GLY A 508 -22.44 2.31 -7.88
CA GLY A 508 -22.80 1.63 -9.13
C GLY A 508 -24.31 1.59 -9.35
N VAL A 509 -25.09 1.29 -8.31
CA VAL A 509 -26.56 1.33 -8.36
C VAL A 509 -27.09 2.73 -8.68
N LEU A 510 -26.52 3.77 -8.06
CA LEU A 510 -26.94 5.15 -8.30
C LEU A 510 -26.69 5.55 -9.77
N GLN A 511 -25.53 5.19 -10.32
CA GLN A 511 -25.18 5.43 -11.71
C GLN A 511 -26.12 4.67 -12.68
N GLU A 512 -26.42 3.40 -12.40
CA GLU A 512 -27.37 2.62 -13.20
C GLU A 512 -28.80 3.18 -13.12
N ALA A 513 -29.26 3.60 -11.95
CA ALA A 513 -30.57 4.19 -11.78
C ALA A 513 -30.71 5.52 -12.53
N ASP A 514 -29.65 6.35 -12.54
CA ASP A 514 -29.56 7.56 -13.37
C ASP A 514 -29.63 7.22 -14.86
N HIS A 515 -28.86 6.22 -15.32
CA HIS A 515 -28.90 5.77 -16.71
C HIS A 515 -30.32 5.39 -17.15
N TRP A 516 -31.03 4.59 -16.36
CA TRP A 516 -32.39 4.18 -16.66
C TRP A 516 -33.40 5.34 -16.62
N ALA A 517 -33.19 6.32 -15.74
CA ALA A 517 -34.02 7.53 -15.68
C ALA A 517 -33.83 8.40 -16.93
N ARG A 518 -32.57 8.60 -17.36
CA ARG A 518 -32.23 9.35 -18.57
C ARG A 518 -32.74 8.68 -19.84
N ALA A 519 -32.63 7.35 -19.92
CA ALA A 519 -33.19 6.57 -21.03
C ALA A 519 -34.72 6.79 -21.18
N GLN A 520 -35.42 7.07 -20.08
CA GLN A 520 -36.85 7.40 -20.06
C GLN A 520 -37.13 8.91 -20.14
N ARG A 521 -36.10 9.74 -20.36
CA ARG A 521 -36.18 11.21 -20.36
C ARG A 521 -36.80 11.78 -19.08
N ALA A 522 -36.63 11.09 -17.95
CA ALA A 522 -37.09 11.56 -16.66
C ALA A 522 -36.24 12.73 -16.17
N ARG A 523 -36.85 13.66 -15.42
CA ARG A 523 -36.14 14.80 -14.81
C ARG A 523 -35.46 14.44 -13.48
N ARG A 524 -35.91 13.36 -12.84
CA ARG A 524 -35.45 12.88 -11.52
C ARG A 524 -35.46 11.36 -11.48
N VAL A 525 -34.60 10.79 -10.64
CA VAL A 525 -34.58 9.35 -10.38
C VAL A 525 -35.66 9.01 -9.36
N SER A 526 -36.48 7.99 -9.66
CA SER A 526 -37.54 7.48 -8.78
C SER A 526 -37.22 6.06 -8.31
N ASP A 527 -38.00 5.55 -7.37
CA ASP A 527 -37.90 4.18 -6.86
C ASP A 527 -37.97 3.13 -7.99
N ARG A 528 -38.78 3.37 -9.03
CA ARG A 528 -38.87 2.47 -10.20
C ARG A 528 -37.54 2.30 -10.93
N HIS A 529 -36.76 3.38 -11.06
CA HIS A 529 -35.46 3.34 -11.71
C HIS A 529 -34.44 2.58 -10.85
N VAL A 530 -34.46 2.79 -9.54
CA VAL A 530 -33.62 2.09 -8.57
C VAL A 530 -33.92 0.58 -8.54
N PHE A 531 -35.20 0.19 -8.52
CA PHE A 531 -35.57 -1.23 -8.60
C PHE A 531 -35.17 -1.87 -9.92
N ARG A 532 -35.26 -1.14 -11.03
CA ARG A 532 -34.77 -1.61 -12.32
C ARG A 532 -33.27 -1.85 -12.28
N ALA A 533 -32.48 -0.90 -11.75
CA ALA A 533 -31.04 -1.08 -11.58
C ALA A 533 -30.70 -2.38 -10.83
N PHE A 534 -31.38 -2.68 -9.72
CA PHE A 534 -31.16 -3.95 -8.99
C PHE A 534 -31.48 -5.20 -9.80
N ARG A 535 -32.61 -5.18 -10.54
CA ARG A 535 -33.05 -6.33 -11.32
C ARG A 535 -32.09 -6.59 -12.48
N GLU A 536 -31.70 -5.54 -13.20
CA GLU A 536 -30.76 -5.65 -14.32
C GLU A 536 -29.36 -6.04 -13.84
N HIS A 537 -28.93 -5.55 -12.67
CA HIS A 537 -27.70 -6.02 -12.02
C HIS A 537 -27.75 -7.52 -11.78
N ARG A 538 -28.80 -8.04 -11.12
CA ARG A 538 -28.95 -9.50 -10.93
C ARG A 538 -28.95 -10.25 -12.26
N PHE A 539 -29.70 -9.77 -13.25
CA PHE A 539 -29.82 -10.43 -14.56
C PHE A 539 -28.46 -10.67 -15.22
N ARG A 540 -27.55 -9.69 -15.16
CA ARG A 540 -26.20 -9.79 -15.76
C ARG A 540 -25.33 -10.87 -15.13
N TYR A 541 -25.55 -11.20 -13.85
CA TYR A 541 -24.77 -12.21 -13.12
C TYR A 541 -25.50 -13.54 -12.92
N SER A 542 -26.81 -13.61 -13.21
CA SER A 542 -27.65 -14.78 -12.90
C SER A 542 -27.66 -15.88 -13.97
N LEU A 543 -26.83 -15.84 -15.01
CA LEU A 543 -26.88 -16.85 -16.09
C LEU A 543 -26.69 -18.28 -15.54
N TYR A 544 -25.72 -18.47 -14.65
CA TYR A 544 -25.47 -19.80 -14.06
C TYR A 544 -26.62 -20.24 -13.15
N GLU A 545 -27.19 -19.33 -12.35
CA GLU A 545 -28.41 -19.59 -11.58
C GLU A 545 -29.56 -20.04 -12.49
N GLN A 546 -29.77 -19.35 -13.61
CA GLN A 546 -30.82 -19.70 -14.57
C GLN A 546 -30.60 -21.10 -15.17
N LYS A 547 -29.35 -21.49 -15.47
CA LYS A 547 -29.03 -22.85 -15.95
C LYS A 547 -29.25 -23.94 -14.91
N VAL A 548 -28.98 -23.64 -13.64
CA VAL A 548 -29.32 -24.55 -12.54
C VAL A 548 -30.84 -24.68 -12.38
N LEU A 549 -31.60 -23.58 -12.46
CA LEU A 549 -33.06 -23.60 -12.43
C LEU A 549 -33.68 -24.37 -13.61
N GLU A 550 -33.14 -24.19 -14.82
CA GLU A 550 -33.50 -24.97 -16.02
C GLU A 550 -33.33 -26.48 -15.78
N SER A 551 -32.20 -26.88 -15.18
CA SER A 551 -31.92 -28.29 -14.86
C SER A 551 -32.92 -28.91 -13.86
N PHE A 552 -33.45 -28.12 -12.92
CA PHE A 552 -34.53 -28.58 -12.02
C PHE A 552 -35.89 -28.69 -12.72
N ARG A 553 -36.17 -27.77 -13.67
CA ARG A 553 -37.39 -27.75 -14.46
C ARG A 553 -37.47 -28.95 -15.39
N ASP A 554 -36.36 -29.25 -16.06
CA ASP A 554 -36.25 -30.34 -17.04
C ASP A 554 -36.12 -31.72 -16.36
N GLY A 555 -35.99 -31.75 -15.03
CA GLY A 555 -35.89 -32.99 -14.26
C GLY A 555 -34.52 -33.67 -14.33
N VAL A 556 -33.52 -33.01 -14.91
CA VAL A 556 -32.11 -33.46 -14.90
C VAL A 556 -31.61 -33.54 -13.45
N ILE A 557 -31.88 -32.49 -12.66
CA ILE A 557 -31.71 -32.51 -11.21
C ILE A 557 -33.08 -32.82 -10.59
N ARG A 558 -33.17 -33.95 -9.90
CA ARG A 558 -34.41 -34.42 -9.28
C ARG A 558 -34.61 -33.74 -7.94
N ILE A 559 -35.74 -33.05 -7.82
CA ILE A 559 -36.17 -32.42 -6.58
C ILE A 559 -37.70 -32.46 -6.51
N GLU A 560 -38.24 -33.06 -5.45
CA GLU A 560 -39.66 -33.04 -5.14
C GLU A 560 -40.00 -31.77 -4.35
N VAL A 561 -41.02 -31.02 -4.77
CA VAL A 561 -41.52 -29.82 -4.08
C VAL A 561 -42.97 -29.97 -3.62
N SER A 562 -43.46 -31.21 -3.56
CA SER A 562 -44.80 -31.60 -3.16
C SER A 562 -44.81 -33.07 -2.73
N GLY A 563 -45.83 -33.49 -1.98
CA GLY A 563 -45.94 -34.87 -1.47
C GLY A 563 -45.07 -35.13 -0.24
N GLU A 564 -44.96 -36.40 0.16
CA GLU A 564 -44.27 -36.81 1.39
C GLU A 564 -43.40 -38.06 1.15
N ARG A 565 -42.23 -38.12 1.82
CA ARG A 565 -41.27 -39.22 1.72
C ARG A 565 -40.58 -39.50 3.05
N VAL A 566 -40.37 -40.78 3.38
CA VAL A 566 -39.60 -41.19 4.56
C VAL A 566 -38.12 -41.03 4.27
N GLY A 567 -37.34 -40.50 5.21
CA GLY A 567 -35.89 -40.41 5.11
C GLY A 567 -35.37 -39.42 4.06
N GLN A 568 -36.24 -38.63 3.42
CA GLN A 568 -35.85 -37.67 2.38
C GLN A 568 -36.29 -36.26 2.76
N ILE A 569 -35.42 -35.28 2.56
CA ILE A 569 -35.69 -33.87 2.83
C ILE A 569 -34.98 -32.95 1.84
N ASN A 570 -35.54 -31.75 1.63
CA ASN A 570 -34.89 -30.69 0.90
C ASN A 570 -34.04 -29.83 1.85
N GLY A 571 -32.72 -30.00 1.79
CA GLY A 571 -31.76 -29.04 2.35
C GLY A 571 -31.58 -27.83 1.43
N LEU A 572 -30.87 -26.80 1.90
CA LEU A 572 -30.56 -25.59 1.13
C LEU A 572 -29.07 -25.27 1.16
N ALA A 573 -28.48 -25.10 -0.02
CA ALA A 573 -27.09 -24.70 -0.18
C ALA A 573 -27.01 -23.29 -0.82
N VAL A 574 -25.87 -22.64 -0.65
CA VAL A 574 -25.53 -21.38 -1.33
C VAL A 574 -24.38 -21.66 -2.28
N TYR A 575 -24.52 -21.19 -3.51
CA TYR A 575 -23.44 -21.17 -4.48
C TYR A 575 -23.00 -19.73 -4.70
N GLN A 576 -21.70 -19.48 -4.65
CA GLN A 576 -21.13 -18.15 -4.77
C GLN A 576 -20.08 -18.11 -5.89
N ILE A 577 -20.21 -17.12 -6.77
CA ILE A 577 -19.30 -16.82 -7.87
C ILE A 577 -18.90 -15.35 -7.74
N GLY A 578 -17.68 -15.11 -7.26
CA GLY A 578 -17.24 -13.75 -6.91
C GLY A 578 -18.18 -13.11 -5.88
N GLU A 579 -18.78 -11.98 -6.23
CA GLU A 579 -19.76 -11.27 -5.38
C GLU A 579 -21.21 -11.74 -5.58
N TYR A 580 -21.48 -12.58 -6.58
CA TYR A 580 -22.82 -13.09 -6.85
C TYR A 580 -23.05 -14.38 -6.09
N ALA A 581 -24.10 -14.43 -5.27
CA ALA A 581 -24.52 -15.64 -4.57
C ALA A 581 -26.00 -15.93 -4.83
N PHE A 582 -26.32 -17.22 -5.02
CA PHE A 582 -27.69 -17.70 -5.14
C PHE A 582 -27.88 -19.01 -4.38
N GLY A 583 -29.10 -19.26 -3.92
CA GLY A 583 -29.43 -20.50 -3.21
C GLY A 583 -29.95 -21.56 -4.15
N ARG A 584 -29.77 -22.82 -3.78
CA ARG A 584 -30.39 -23.97 -4.45
C ARG A 584 -30.85 -25.00 -3.43
N PRO A 585 -31.97 -25.69 -3.67
CA PRO A 585 -32.31 -26.87 -2.88
C PRO A 585 -31.38 -28.02 -3.22
N VAL A 586 -31.11 -28.84 -2.21
CA VAL A 586 -30.37 -30.09 -2.36
C VAL A 586 -31.19 -31.19 -1.70
N ARG A 587 -31.37 -32.30 -2.41
CA ARG A 587 -32.10 -33.45 -1.88
C ARG A 587 -31.17 -34.26 -0.98
N ILE A 588 -31.56 -34.43 0.27
CA ILE A 588 -30.80 -35.19 1.26
C ILE A 588 -31.59 -36.45 1.61
N THR A 589 -30.92 -37.60 1.58
CA THR A 589 -31.52 -38.90 1.91
C THR A 589 -30.79 -39.55 3.09
N ALA A 590 -31.54 -40.23 3.95
CA ALA A 590 -31.05 -40.96 5.10
C ALA A 590 -31.68 -42.36 5.16
N GLU A 591 -30.84 -43.39 5.28
CA GLU A 591 -31.25 -44.79 5.36
C GLU A 591 -30.66 -45.46 6.59
N ALA A 592 -31.50 -46.18 7.34
CA ALA A 592 -31.13 -46.82 8.60
C ALA A 592 -31.28 -48.34 8.51
N PHE A 593 -30.20 -49.06 8.78
CA PHE A 593 -30.13 -50.52 8.67
C PHE A 593 -29.35 -51.15 9.83
N LEU A 594 -29.52 -52.46 10.02
CA LEU A 594 -28.79 -53.22 11.05
C LEU A 594 -27.29 -53.20 10.71
N GLY A 595 -26.46 -52.78 11.66
CA GLY A 595 -25.03 -52.63 11.45
C GLY A 595 -24.30 -52.08 12.68
N LYS A 596 -23.04 -51.69 12.50
CA LYS A 596 -22.26 -51.03 13.53
C LYS A 596 -22.85 -49.65 13.85
N ALA A 597 -22.75 -49.24 15.11
CA ALA A 597 -23.19 -47.94 15.58
C ALA A 597 -22.47 -46.82 14.83
N GLY A 598 -23.24 -45.94 14.16
CA GLY A 598 -22.66 -44.74 13.56
C GLY A 598 -23.54 -44.11 12.49
N VAL A 599 -23.18 -42.88 12.13
CA VAL A 599 -23.67 -42.18 10.94
C VAL A 599 -22.56 -42.21 9.90
N ILE A 600 -22.84 -42.84 8.75
CA ILE A 600 -21.98 -42.86 7.57
C ILE A 600 -22.38 -41.65 6.72
N ASN A 601 -21.46 -40.69 6.59
CA ASN A 601 -21.60 -39.57 5.67
C ASN A 601 -20.95 -39.98 4.34
N ILE A 602 -21.75 -40.27 3.31
CA ILE A 602 -21.23 -40.73 2.01
C ILE A 602 -20.24 -39.72 1.44
N GLU A 603 -20.54 -38.42 1.52
CA GLU A 603 -19.68 -37.35 1.01
C GLU A 603 -18.31 -37.35 1.69
N ARG A 604 -18.22 -37.73 2.97
CA ARG A 604 -16.93 -37.86 3.67
C ARG A 604 -16.14 -39.08 3.20
N GLU A 605 -16.81 -40.21 3.00
CA GLU A 605 -16.17 -41.45 2.55
C GLU A 605 -15.60 -41.33 1.13
N VAL A 606 -16.13 -40.41 0.31
CA VAL A 606 -15.62 -40.12 -1.05
C VAL A 606 -14.85 -38.80 -1.17
N GLU A 607 -14.41 -38.23 -0.04
CA GLU A 607 -13.59 -37.00 0.01
C GLU A 607 -14.23 -35.75 -0.62
N LEU A 608 -15.57 -35.66 -0.59
CA LEU A 608 -16.37 -34.51 -1.02
C LEU A 608 -16.92 -33.67 0.15
N SER A 609 -16.47 -33.93 1.38
CA SER A 609 -16.93 -33.25 2.61
C SER A 609 -15.81 -32.41 3.24
N GLY A 610 -16.12 -31.16 3.57
CA GLY A 610 -15.22 -30.26 4.31
C GLY A 610 -15.27 -30.49 5.83
N ARG A 611 -14.28 -29.92 6.54
CA ARG A 611 -14.10 -30.13 7.99
C ARG A 611 -15.27 -29.62 8.84
N THR A 612 -15.93 -28.54 8.41
CA THR A 612 -17.05 -27.97 9.17
C THR A 612 -18.27 -28.86 9.06
N HIS A 613 -18.52 -29.39 7.86
CA HIS A 613 -19.57 -30.35 7.61
C HIS A 613 -19.35 -31.67 8.39
N ASP A 614 -18.14 -32.23 8.35
CA ASP A 614 -17.78 -33.43 9.12
C ASP A 614 -18.05 -33.27 10.62
N LYS A 615 -17.72 -32.09 11.18
CA LYS A 615 -18.05 -31.76 12.56
C LYS A 615 -19.56 -31.74 12.79
N GLY A 616 -20.34 -31.21 11.85
CA GLY A 616 -21.81 -31.23 11.87
C GLY A 616 -22.37 -32.64 12.01
N VAL A 617 -21.91 -33.59 11.18
CA VAL A 617 -22.35 -34.99 11.24
C VAL A 617 -22.00 -35.65 12.59
N LEU A 618 -20.82 -35.36 13.15
CA LEU A 618 -20.45 -35.84 14.48
C LEU A 618 -21.36 -35.28 15.58
N ILE A 619 -21.83 -34.03 15.44
CA ILE A 619 -22.82 -33.44 16.36
C ILE A 619 -24.15 -34.22 16.28
N LEU A 620 -24.58 -34.65 15.10
CA LEU A 620 -25.78 -35.48 14.94
C LEU A 620 -25.66 -36.79 15.71
N SER A 621 -24.49 -37.45 15.63
CA SER A 621 -24.20 -38.66 16.41
C SER A 621 -24.31 -38.40 17.92
N GLY A 622 -23.79 -37.27 18.40
CA GLY A 622 -23.91 -36.83 19.79
C GLY A 622 -25.36 -36.58 20.22
N PHE A 623 -26.16 -35.93 19.37
CA PHE A 623 -27.59 -35.73 19.61
C PHE A 623 -28.34 -37.07 19.73
N LEU A 624 -28.16 -37.98 18.76
CA LEU A 624 -28.81 -39.29 18.74
C LEU A 624 -28.44 -40.11 19.98
N GLY A 625 -27.14 -40.12 20.34
CA GLY A 625 -26.64 -40.76 21.54
C GLY A 625 -27.28 -40.20 22.81
N GLY A 626 -27.25 -38.88 23.00
CA GLY A 626 -27.81 -38.24 24.19
C GLY A 626 -29.34 -38.35 24.30
N ARG A 627 -30.04 -38.42 23.16
CA ARG A 627 -31.50 -38.45 23.10
C ARG A 627 -32.09 -39.85 23.22
N PHE A 628 -31.46 -40.85 22.59
CA PHE A 628 -32.04 -42.19 22.44
C PHE A 628 -31.18 -43.31 23.06
N ALA A 629 -29.86 -43.16 23.16
CA ALA A 629 -28.96 -44.21 23.68
C ALA A 629 -28.88 -44.26 25.21
N ARG A 630 -30.00 -44.10 25.92
CA ARG A 630 -30.04 -44.05 27.40
C ARG A 630 -30.16 -45.43 28.05
N SER A 631 -30.94 -46.33 27.44
CA SER A 631 -31.21 -47.67 27.97
C SER A 631 -30.59 -48.78 27.12
N HIS A 632 -30.35 -48.52 25.83
CA HIS A 632 -29.80 -49.47 24.87
C HIS A 632 -28.79 -48.76 23.96
N PRO A 633 -27.70 -49.42 23.54
CA PRO A 633 -26.79 -48.86 22.55
C PRO A 633 -27.47 -48.72 21.18
N LEU A 634 -26.99 -47.77 20.37
CA LEU A 634 -27.44 -47.58 18.99
C LEU A 634 -26.82 -48.67 18.09
N ASN A 635 -27.41 -49.86 18.03
CA ASN A 635 -26.92 -50.98 17.21
C ASN A 635 -27.42 -50.90 15.76
N LEU A 636 -27.18 -49.77 15.09
CA LEU A 636 -27.56 -49.56 13.70
C LEU A 636 -26.60 -48.60 13.01
N SER A 637 -26.55 -48.72 11.70
CA SER A 637 -25.83 -47.82 10.80
C SER A 637 -26.82 -46.92 10.07
N ILE A 638 -26.51 -45.63 9.98
CA ILE A 638 -27.32 -44.65 9.26
C ILE A 638 -26.48 -44.09 8.13
N SER A 639 -26.86 -44.35 6.88
CA SER A 639 -26.22 -43.75 5.71
C SER A 639 -26.91 -42.43 5.37
N LEU A 640 -26.13 -41.39 5.10
CA LEU A 640 -26.58 -40.05 4.74
C LEU A 640 -25.90 -39.63 3.44
N THR A 641 -26.64 -39.02 2.51
CA THR A 641 -26.07 -38.47 1.27
C THR A 641 -26.82 -37.26 0.74
N PHE A 642 -26.09 -36.39 0.05
CA PHE A 642 -26.59 -35.31 -0.79
C PHE A 642 -26.72 -35.81 -2.23
N GLU A 643 -27.95 -36.12 -2.62
CA GLU A 643 -28.27 -36.69 -3.91
C GLU A 643 -27.91 -35.75 -5.08
N GLN A 644 -27.28 -36.30 -6.11
CA GLN A 644 -26.83 -35.59 -7.31
C GLN A 644 -25.91 -34.38 -7.01
N HIS A 645 -25.15 -34.43 -5.90
CA HIS A 645 -24.13 -33.45 -5.56
C HIS A 645 -22.73 -33.98 -5.89
N TYR A 646 -22.02 -33.31 -6.80
CA TYR A 646 -20.71 -33.77 -7.31
C TYR A 646 -19.55 -32.82 -6.98
N SER A 647 -19.82 -31.73 -6.27
CA SER A 647 -18.82 -30.80 -5.78
C SER A 647 -18.67 -30.94 -4.27
N GLU A 648 -17.59 -30.38 -3.73
CA GLU A 648 -17.36 -30.32 -2.29
C GLU A 648 -18.54 -29.67 -1.55
N VAL A 649 -18.88 -30.22 -0.38
CA VAL A 649 -19.88 -29.73 0.57
C VAL A 649 -19.16 -29.32 1.85
N ASP A 650 -19.27 -28.05 2.24
CA ASP A 650 -18.77 -27.59 3.55
C ASP A 650 -19.74 -26.62 4.23
N GLY A 651 -19.59 -26.51 5.55
CA GLY A 651 -20.47 -25.78 6.45
C GLY A 651 -21.44 -26.67 7.22
N ASP A 652 -21.98 -26.15 8.31
CA ASP A 652 -22.88 -26.89 9.22
C ASP A 652 -24.37 -26.58 8.98
N SER A 653 -24.68 -25.76 7.98
CA SER A 653 -26.02 -25.20 7.76
C SER A 653 -27.08 -26.19 7.23
N ALA A 654 -26.68 -27.41 6.91
CA ALA A 654 -27.54 -28.52 6.52
C ALA A 654 -27.85 -29.49 7.67
N SER A 655 -27.14 -29.40 8.80
CA SER A 655 -27.20 -30.38 9.88
C SER A 655 -28.59 -30.56 10.49
N ALA A 656 -29.40 -29.50 10.57
CA ALA A 656 -30.81 -29.63 10.97
C ALA A 656 -31.63 -30.46 9.97
N ALA A 657 -31.42 -30.26 8.66
CA ALA A 657 -32.12 -30.99 7.62
C ALA A 657 -31.73 -32.49 7.65
N GLU A 658 -30.43 -32.77 7.71
CA GLU A 658 -29.89 -34.14 7.86
C GLU A 658 -30.49 -34.84 9.07
N LEU A 659 -30.52 -34.17 10.23
CA LEU A 659 -31.12 -34.72 11.43
C LEU A 659 -32.60 -35.05 11.25
N PHE A 660 -33.38 -34.19 10.58
CA PHE A 660 -34.79 -34.48 10.29
C PHE A 660 -34.96 -35.68 9.36
N ALA A 661 -34.12 -35.82 8.33
CA ALA A 661 -34.11 -37.01 7.47
C ALA A 661 -33.82 -38.28 8.29
N ILE A 662 -32.83 -38.23 9.18
CA ILE A 662 -32.48 -39.34 10.08
C ILE A 662 -33.66 -39.68 11.02
N LEU A 663 -34.26 -38.69 11.67
CA LEU A 663 -35.40 -38.89 12.57
C LEU A 663 -36.61 -39.47 11.83
N SER A 664 -36.88 -39.01 10.61
CA SER A 664 -37.91 -39.56 9.73
C SER A 664 -37.64 -41.03 9.41
N CYS A 665 -36.42 -41.35 8.99
CA CYS A 665 -36.01 -42.70 8.66
C CYS A 665 -36.17 -43.64 9.86
N LEU A 666 -35.72 -43.23 11.05
CA LEU A 666 -35.85 -43.99 12.29
C LEU A 666 -37.31 -44.13 12.75
N ALA A 667 -38.15 -43.10 12.57
CA ALA A 667 -39.57 -43.18 12.94
C ALA A 667 -40.42 -43.95 11.92
N GLY A 668 -39.97 -44.02 10.65
CA GLY A 668 -40.82 -44.49 9.54
C GLY A 668 -41.95 -43.52 9.21
N VAL A 669 -41.80 -42.23 9.56
CA VAL A 669 -42.81 -41.19 9.36
C VAL A 669 -42.36 -40.27 8.23
N PRO A 670 -43.18 -40.03 7.18
CA PRO A 670 -42.74 -39.27 6.03
C PRO A 670 -42.64 -37.76 6.33
N LEU A 671 -41.74 -37.08 5.63
CA LEU A 671 -41.55 -35.63 5.65
C LEU A 671 -42.17 -35.00 4.41
N ARG A 672 -42.79 -33.82 4.58
CA ARG A 672 -43.35 -33.02 3.48
C ARG A 672 -42.25 -32.44 2.60
N GLN A 673 -42.26 -32.81 1.32
CA GLN A 673 -41.24 -32.39 0.34
C GLN A 673 -41.46 -30.95 -0.16
N GLY A 674 -42.65 -30.39 0.02
CA GLY A 674 -42.88 -28.95 -0.22
C GLY A 674 -42.14 -28.04 0.75
N ILE A 675 -41.54 -28.58 1.81
CA ILE A 675 -40.87 -27.80 2.85
C ILE A 675 -39.37 -28.06 2.78
N ALA A 676 -38.58 -27.01 2.52
CA ALA A 676 -37.14 -27.07 2.63
C ALA A 676 -36.65 -26.58 4.00
N VAL A 677 -35.45 -27.01 4.39
CA VAL A 677 -34.88 -26.72 5.71
C VAL A 677 -33.46 -26.22 5.56
N THR A 678 -33.14 -25.18 6.33
CA THR A 678 -31.75 -24.81 6.62
C THR A 678 -31.61 -24.47 8.10
N GLY A 679 -30.43 -24.74 8.65
CA GLY A 679 -30.11 -24.48 10.03
C GLY A 679 -28.97 -25.37 10.49
N SER A 680 -28.11 -24.82 11.35
CA SER A 680 -27.18 -25.64 12.11
C SER A 680 -27.88 -26.17 13.37
N VAL A 681 -27.42 -27.29 13.93
CA VAL A 681 -27.97 -27.87 15.15
C VAL A 681 -26.83 -28.26 16.10
N ASP A 682 -27.02 -28.05 17.40
CA ASP A 682 -26.08 -28.52 18.41
C ASP A 682 -26.46 -29.90 18.99
N GLN A 683 -25.59 -30.44 19.86
CA GLN A 683 -25.82 -31.76 20.48
C GLN A 683 -27.06 -31.80 21.40
N LYS A 684 -27.63 -30.65 21.77
CA LYS A 684 -28.82 -30.55 22.61
C LYS A 684 -30.11 -30.38 21.79
N GLY A 685 -29.99 -30.20 20.48
CA GLY A 685 -31.12 -30.02 19.58
C GLY A 685 -31.58 -28.58 19.45
N GLU A 686 -30.75 -27.61 19.84
CA GLU A 686 -31.02 -26.19 19.60
C GLU A 686 -30.57 -25.82 18.18
N ILE A 687 -31.40 -25.03 17.49
CA ILE A 687 -31.18 -24.61 16.11
C ILE A 687 -30.40 -23.29 16.08
N GLN A 688 -29.29 -23.30 15.35
CA GLN A 688 -28.29 -22.23 15.31
C GLN A 688 -28.32 -21.46 13.99
N ALA A 689 -27.84 -20.22 14.04
CA ALA A 689 -27.86 -19.32 12.90
C ALA A 689 -26.95 -19.80 11.76
N ILE A 690 -27.32 -19.43 10.53
CA ILE A 690 -26.60 -19.78 9.30
C ILE A 690 -26.35 -18.54 8.43
N GLY A 691 -25.39 -18.63 7.51
CA GLY A 691 -25.15 -17.61 6.47
C GLY A 691 -26.05 -17.80 5.24
N GLY A 692 -26.25 -16.71 4.48
CA GLY A 692 -26.93 -16.74 3.17
C GLY A 692 -28.41 -17.11 3.22
N VAL A 693 -29.10 -16.79 4.32
CA VAL A 693 -30.50 -17.18 4.55
C VAL A 693 -31.45 -16.65 3.46
N ASN A 694 -31.19 -15.46 2.95
CA ASN A 694 -32.02 -14.84 1.91
C ASN A 694 -31.92 -15.62 0.59
N GLN A 695 -30.68 -15.93 0.17
CA GLN A 695 -30.38 -16.67 -1.05
C GLN A 695 -31.00 -18.06 -0.99
N LYS A 696 -30.88 -18.75 0.14
CA LYS A 696 -31.48 -20.08 0.38
C LYS A 696 -33.00 -20.08 0.21
N ILE A 697 -33.69 -19.12 0.82
CA ILE A 697 -35.15 -19.01 0.70
C ILE A 697 -35.57 -18.65 -0.72
N GLU A 698 -34.92 -17.65 -1.32
CA GLU A 698 -35.20 -17.20 -2.68
C GLU A 698 -34.97 -18.33 -3.71
N GLY A 699 -33.91 -19.12 -3.55
CA GLY A 699 -33.60 -20.24 -4.42
C GLY A 699 -34.64 -21.36 -4.39
N PHE A 700 -35.10 -21.76 -3.19
CA PHE A 700 -36.18 -22.76 -3.09
C PHE A 700 -37.50 -22.21 -3.62
N PHE A 701 -37.81 -20.94 -3.35
CA PHE A 701 -38.99 -20.28 -3.90
C PHE A 701 -38.96 -20.27 -5.42
N ASP A 702 -37.82 -19.99 -6.06
CA ASP A 702 -37.70 -19.96 -7.52
C ASP A 702 -37.97 -21.36 -8.13
N VAL A 703 -37.46 -22.43 -7.51
CA VAL A 703 -37.76 -23.81 -7.94
C VAL A 703 -39.24 -24.15 -7.75
N CYS A 704 -39.82 -23.80 -6.60
CA CYS A 704 -41.25 -24.03 -6.32
C CYS A 704 -42.14 -23.26 -7.30
N ARG A 705 -41.78 -22.00 -7.61
CA ARG A 705 -42.51 -21.18 -8.57
C ARG A 705 -42.50 -21.79 -9.97
N ASP A 706 -41.34 -22.26 -10.42
CA ASP A 706 -41.18 -22.86 -11.75
C ASP A 706 -41.89 -24.22 -11.87
N LYS A 707 -41.97 -25.00 -10.78
CA LYS A 707 -42.75 -26.24 -10.71
C LYS A 707 -44.24 -26.05 -10.37
N GLY A 708 -44.64 -24.82 -10.01
CA GLY A 708 -45.99 -24.45 -9.61
C GLY A 708 -46.16 -24.33 -8.09
N LEU A 709 -46.60 -23.14 -7.63
CA LEU A 709 -46.90 -22.90 -6.21
C LEU A 709 -48.25 -23.48 -5.81
N ASP A 710 -48.25 -24.43 -4.87
CA ASP A 710 -49.43 -25.16 -4.38
C ASP A 710 -49.99 -24.63 -3.03
N GLY A 711 -49.28 -23.70 -2.38
CA GLY A 711 -49.64 -23.16 -1.07
C GLY A 711 -49.31 -24.05 0.13
N GLY A 712 -48.73 -25.24 -0.08
CA GLY A 712 -48.12 -26.06 0.97
C GLY A 712 -46.62 -25.83 1.12
N GLN A 713 -46.01 -25.12 0.16
CA GLN A 713 -44.56 -24.95 0.08
C GLN A 713 -44.01 -23.87 1.01
N GLY A 714 -42.77 -24.06 1.47
CA GLY A 714 -42.09 -23.05 2.29
C GLY A 714 -40.72 -23.46 2.80
N VAL A 715 -40.13 -22.62 3.66
CA VAL A 715 -38.81 -22.85 4.23
C VAL A 715 -38.83 -22.76 5.76
N ILE A 716 -38.22 -23.74 6.42
CA ILE A 716 -37.87 -23.70 7.84
C ILE A 716 -36.46 -23.12 7.99
N LEU A 717 -36.30 -22.17 8.91
CA LEU A 717 -35.04 -21.50 9.22
C LEU A 717 -34.82 -21.31 10.72
N PRO A 718 -33.59 -20.98 11.16
CA PRO A 718 -33.31 -20.67 12.57
C PRO A 718 -33.97 -19.37 13.01
N ALA A 719 -34.64 -19.35 14.16
CA ALA A 719 -35.24 -18.13 14.70
C ALA A 719 -34.22 -16.98 14.91
N ALA A 720 -32.95 -17.32 15.13
CA ALA A 720 -31.86 -16.35 15.20
C ALA A 720 -31.64 -15.58 13.88
N ASN A 721 -32.00 -16.17 12.73
CA ASN A 721 -31.85 -15.55 11.40
C ASN A 721 -32.97 -14.58 11.00
N VAL A 722 -34.07 -14.47 11.76
CA VAL A 722 -35.20 -13.59 11.38
C VAL A 722 -34.74 -12.14 11.15
N ARG A 723 -33.81 -11.66 11.98
CA ARG A 723 -33.21 -10.31 11.84
C ARG A 723 -32.42 -10.10 10.55
N HIS A 724 -32.00 -11.17 9.88
CA HIS A 724 -31.22 -11.14 8.64
C HIS A 724 -32.10 -11.15 7.38
N LEU A 725 -33.43 -11.29 7.53
CA LEU A 725 -34.33 -11.41 6.40
C LEU A 725 -34.53 -10.07 5.68
N MET A 726 -34.11 -10.02 4.41
CA MET A 726 -34.29 -8.93 3.45
C MET A 726 -34.75 -9.49 2.09
N LEU A 727 -35.74 -10.39 2.13
CA LEU A 727 -36.21 -11.15 0.98
C LEU A 727 -36.68 -10.25 -0.18
N ARG A 728 -36.60 -10.78 -1.40
CA ARG A 728 -37.25 -10.18 -2.58
C ARG A 728 -38.75 -9.96 -2.36
N ARG A 729 -39.27 -8.89 -2.99
CA ARG A 729 -40.67 -8.47 -2.85
C ARG A 729 -41.68 -9.52 -3.34
N ASP A 730 -41.31 -10.30 -4.34
CA ASP A 730 -42.16 -11.36 -4.89
C ASP A 730 -42.33 -12.54 -3.91
N VAL A 731 -41.27 -12.92 -3.19
CA VAL A 731 -41.33 -13.91 -2.10
C VAL A 731 -42.25 -13.41 -0.98
N VAL A 732 -42.08 -12.17 -0.54
CA VAL A 732 -42.92 -11.56 0.51
C VAL A 732 -44.39 -11.49 0.09
N GLU A 733 -44.66 -11.19 -1.19
CA GLU A 733 -46.01 -11.18 -1.75
C GLU A 733 -46.62 -12.59 -1.81
N ALA A 734 -45.85 -13.62 -2.18
CA ALA A 734 -46.30 -15.00 -2.16
C ALA A 734 -46.69 -15.45 -0.74
N VAL A 735 -45.91 -15.05 0.28
CA VAL A 735 -46.26 -15.30 1.69
C VAL A 735 -47.51 -14.54 2.11
N ARG A 736 -47.64 -13.27 1.72
CA ARG A 736 -48.85 -12.48 1.98
C ARG A 736 -50.10 -13.14 1.39
N ARG A 737 -49.97 -13.75 0.21
CA ARG A 737 -51.05 -14.49 -0.48
C ARG A 737 -51.21 -15.93 0.00
N LYS A 738 -50.44 -16.38 1.00
CA LYS A 738 -50.43 -17.78 1.51
C LYS A 738 -50.16 -18.82 0.42
N ARG A 739 -49.34 -18.47 -0.57
CA ARG A 739 -48.87 -19.38 -1.63
C ARG A 739 -47.50 -19.96 -1.33
N PHE A 740 -46.81 -19.42 -0.33
CA PHE A 740 -45.52 -19.84 0.15
C PHE A 740 -45.41 -19.49 1.63
N HIS A 741 -44.58 -20.18 2.39
CA HIS A 741 -44.49 -20.00 3.84
C HIS A 741 -43.05 -19.94 4.31
N VAL A 742 -42.82 -19.25 5.44
CA VAL A 742 -41.51 -19.20 6.10
C VAL A 742 -41.72 -19.42 7.58
N TRP A 743 -41.03 -20.40 8.16
CA TRP A 743 -41.15 -20.78 9.56
C TRP A 743 -39.82 -20.63 10.29
N ALA A 744 -39.87 -20.03 11.47
CA ALA A 744 -38.71 -19.85 12.33
C ALA A 744 -38.77 -20.81 13.52
N ILE A 745 -37.77 -21.69 13.65
CA ILE A 745 -37.69 -22.68 14.73
C ILE A 745 -36.48 -22.42 15.65
N ARG A 746 -36.60 -22.87 16.89
CA ARG A 746 -35.55 -22.84 17.91
C ARG A 746 -35.05 -24.23 18.25
N THR A 747 -35.88 -25.26 18.16
CA THR A 747 -35.50 -26.63 18.51
C THR A 747 -35.85 -27.63 17.42
N VAL A 748 -35.18 -28.78 17.45
CA VAL A 748 -35.45 -29.94 16.59
C VAL A 748 -36.91 -30.39 16.72
N GLU A 749 -37.49 -30.38 17.93
CA GLU A 749 -38.90 -30.72 18.12
C GLU A 749 -39.85 -29.83 17.32
N GLU A 750 -39.63 -28.52 17.31
CA GLU A 750 -40.48 -27.59 16.55
C GLU A 750 -40.44 -27.87 15.04
N GLY A 751 -39.26 -28.18 14.51
CA GLY A 751 -39.06 -28.49 13.09
C GLY A 751 -39.68 -29.83 12.67
N ILE A 752 -39.41 -30.91 13.42
CA ILE A 752 -39.91 -32.24 13.06
C ILE A 752 -41.43 -32.33 13.17
N GLU A 753 -42.04 -31.63 14.14
CA GLU A 753 -43.50 -31.52 14.26
C GLU A 753 -44.11 -30.82 13.05
N LEU A 754 -43.42 -29.82 12.48
CA LEU A 754 -43.88 -29.09 11.31
C LEU A 754 -43.79 -29.93 10.03
N LEU A 755 -42.70 -30.69 9.88
CA LEU A 755 -42.45 -31.52 8.69
C LEU A 755 -43.33 -32.76 8.63
N THR A 756 -43.69 -33.34 9.77
CA THR A 756 -44.46 -34.60 9.85
C THR A 756 -45.92 -34.41 10.26
N GLY A 757 -46.26 -33.31 10.95
CA GLY A 757 -47.56 -33.14 11.59
C GLY A 757 -47.76 -33.98 12.87
N VAL A 758 -46.75 -34.75 13.28
CA VAL A 758 -46.78 -35.63 14.48
C VAL A 758 -46.02 -34.96 15.61
N ARG A 759 -46.55 -35.02 16.85
CA ARG A 759 -45.85 -34.48 18.03
C ARG A 759 -44.52 -35.19 18.25
N ALA A 760 -43.44 -34.44 18.51
CA ALA A 760 -42.11 -35.01 18.76
C ALA A 760 -42.10 -35.83 20.05
N GLY A 761 -42.71 -35.28 21.11
CA GLY A 761 -42.80 -35.88 22.44
C GLY A 761 -41.66 -35.43 23.38
N ARG A 762 -41.98 -35.20 24.66
CA ARG A 762 -40.98 -34.89 25.69
C ARG A 762 -40.84 -36.06 26.64
N ALA A 763 -39.60 -36.51 26.89
CA ALA A 763 -39.32 -37.57 27.83
C ALA A 763 -39.77 -37.19 29.25
N ASP A 764 -40.38 -38.15 29.96
CA ASP A 764 -40.69 -38.03 31.39
C ASP A 764 -39.40 -38.07 32.25
N ARG A 765 -39.53 -37.95 33.57
CA ARG A 765 -38.39 -38.06 34.52
C ARG A 765 -37.67 -39.42 34.45
N ARG A 766 -38.31 -40.45 33.88
CA ARG A 766 -37.75 -41.79 33.68
C ARG A 766 -37.20 -41.99 32.26
N GLY A 767 -37.16 -40.93 31.45
CA GLY A 767 -36.62 -40.96 30.09
C GLY A 767 -37.56 -41.53 29.04
N ARG A 768 -38.83 -41.78 29.34
CA ARG A 768 -39.80 -42.40 28.41
C ARG A 768 -40.59 -41.35 27.66
N TYR A 769 -40.79 -41.56 26.35
CA TYR A 769 -41.57 -40.67 25.50
C TYR A 769 -43.07 -41.04 25.50
N PRO A 770 -43.99 -40.06 25.35
CA PRO A 770 -45.43 -40.32 25.28
C PRO A 770 -45.80 -41.22 24.09
N ALA A 771 -46.73 -42.16 24.30
CA ALA A 771 -47.24 -43.00 23.22
C ALA A 771 -47.83 -42.16 22.07
N GLY A 772 -47.65 -42.61 20.83
CA GLY A 772 -48.07 -41.88 19.62
C GLY A 772 -47.20 -40.65 19.27
N SER A 773 -46.15 -40.38 20.03
CA SER A 773 -45.15 -39.38 19.65
C SER A 773 -44.06 -39.95 18.75
N LEU A 774 -43.44 -39.09 17.93
CA LEU A 774 -42.39 -39.49 17.00
C LEU A 774 -41.18 -40.09 17.71
N PHE A 775 -40.73 -39.48 18.82
CA PHE A 775 -39.60 -40.01 19.59
C PHE A 775 -39.92 -41.34 20.29
N ALA A 776 -41.19 -41.61 20.62
CA ALA A 776 -41.59 -42.92 21.11
C ALA A 776 -41.56 -44.00 20.01
N GLU A 777 -41.86 -43.65 18.76
CA GLU A 777 -41.72 -44.57 17.63
C GLU A 777 -40.25 -44.90 17.36
N ILE A 778 -39.39 -43.89 17.37
CA ILE A 778 -37.93 -44.08 17.24
C ILE A 778 -37.44 -45.03 18.33
N GLU A 779 -37.76 -44.77 19.60
CA GLU A 779 -37.33 -45.64 20.71
C GLU A 779 -37.80 -47.09 20.52
N ARG A 780 -39.03 -47.29 20.02
CA ARG A 780 -39.57 -48.63 19.74
C ARG A 780 -38.80 -49.33 18.62
N ARG A 781 -38.48 -48.62 17.53
CA ARG A 781 -37.71 -49.19 16.41
C ARG A 781 -36.27 -49.52 16.83
N LEU A 782 -35.64 -48.66 17.61
CA LEU A 782 -34.30 -48.89 18.16
C LEU A 782 -34.26 -50.14 19.05
N LYS A 783 -35.26 -50.33 19.92
CA LYS A 783 -35.41 -51.55 20.74
C LYS A 783 -35.51 -52.81 19.86
N ARG A 784 -36.33 -52.79 18.81
CA ARG A 784 -36.44 -53.91 17.84
C ARG A 784 -35.10 -54.21 17.15
N PHE A 785 -34.34 -53.19 16.76
CA PHE A 785 -33.01 -53.39 16.17
C PHE A 785 -32.02 -53.98 17.18
N ALA A 786 -32.03 -53.52 18.43
CA ALA A 786 -31.19 -54.09 19.48
C ALA A 786 -31.52 -55.56 19.77
N GLU A 787 -32.81 -55.92 19.82
CA GLU A 787 -33.28 -57.31 19.98
C GLU A 787 -32.84 -58.20 18.82
N ARG A 788 -33.06 -57.77 17.56
CA ARG A 788 -32.61 -58.50 16.38
C ARG A 788 -31.10 -58.66 16.35
N GLY A 789 -30.35 -57.61 16.66
CA GLY A 789 -28.90 -57.65 16.73
C GLY A 789 -28.38 -58.66 17.77
N ARG A 790 -29.04 -58.77 18.92
CA ARG A 790 -28.72 -59.80 19.93
C ARG A 790 -28.98 -61.22 19.41
N ARG A 791 -30.12 -61.45 18.74
CA ARG A 791 -30.44 -62.76 18.14
C ARG A 791 -29.42 -63.18 17.08
N PHE A 792 -29.02 -62.25 16.21
CA PHE A 792 -27.95 -62.50 15.22
C PHE A 792 -26.60 -62.81 15.88
N ALA A 793 -26.22 -62.05 16.93
CA ALA A 793 -24.98 -62.32 17.67
C ALA A 793 -25.02 -63.64 18.46
N ALA A 794 -26.21 -64.11 18.83
CA ALA A 794 -26.45 -65.39 19.52
C ALA A 794 -26.56 -66.60 18.56
N GLY A 795 -26.53 -66.39 17.23
CA GLY A 795 -26.60 -67.47 16.24
C GLY A 795 -28.01 -67.99 15.93
N GLU A 796 -29.06 -67.34 16.42
CA GLU A 796 -30.46 -67.77 16.29
C GLU A 796 -31.15 -67.26 15.00
N GLY A 797 -30.40 -66.74 14.03
CA GLY A 797 -30.93 -65.98 12.88
C GLY A 797 -31.20 -66.77 11.61
N GLY A 798 -31.24 -68.10 11.68
CA GLY A 798 -31.31 -68.99 10.52
C GLY A 798 -32.61 -69.80 10.42
N GLU A 799 -33.78 -69.18 10.55
CA GLU A 799 -35.06 -69.76 10.09
C GLU A 799 -36.10 -68.63 10.03
N GLU A 800 -36.90 -68.62 8.96
CA GLU A 800 -37.90 -67.61 8.56
C GLU A 800 -37.36 -66.42 7.73
N ALA A 801 -37.20 -66.70 6.42
CA ALA A 801 -37.29 -65.71 5.35
C ALA A 801 -38.68 -65.80 4.68
#